data_AF-F8C7Q9-F1
#
_entry.id   AF-F8C7Q9-F1
#
_cell.length_a   1.000
_cell.length_b   1.000
_cell.length_c   1.000
_cell.angle_alpha   90.00
_cell.angle_beta   90.00
_cell.angle_gamma   90.00
#
_symmetry.space_group_name_H-M   'P 1'
#
loop_
_entity.id
_entity.type
_entity.pdbx_description
1 polymer ?
#
loop_
_entity_poly.entity_id
_entity_poly.type
_entity_poly.pdbx_seq_one_letter_code
_entity_poly.pdbx_strand_id
1 'polypeptide(L)'
;MTGQALLQGASAHDGISISLEGTSLSTTTDAQGRFSLENVTSGGYTVLARKAGYAEARSTVTVLAGQAANVTLNLQQEGGGILGTVEVEGLLDASGVSVTLIETGATTTTDALGQFQFSGLAPGTYTVALQRVDYLPTQQSVVVQPRGATLVTLTLSRERGSVAGVVELEGATNHMGAVVTLVEAGVTATTDAEGRFVFDGVTTGTYTVRARREAYVEAQRSVEVRANAQSEVTLSLLLVRGDVTGTVRLLDNAPPSGVTVTVMETGATATSDAQGRFAFAGLPLGTYNLTARKNGYADATRSVEVRAGAAATVSIDLVRSEGRVEGTARLEGASDHFGVTVVLTETGASTTTDSQGRFAFSVTSGAYTVEARRTGYVTTRQSVEVRQNETSTLSLTLARERGSVAGTLLLEGGGSPVDITVTLVGTAFSARTNGSGQFSFSSVPSGTYTLEATKAGYAPARPSVTVRANEQAQVNATLALARGDIEGVVLLEDAPTTSGISVALVENGSTLTTDAQGRFRFEALRAGTYTLTAWWNGYEREERTVEVRFEQTTTVNITLMRESGAVRGTVQLTGESNHAGVSVALSGHEAVATTDAQGHFVLEGVAAGRYTLTARRANYTKAETALDVRGGEPAAVNLSLERLGALEVSAPKLAVQGGHLTLTGSGFGEERGPFTITVGGRAVTDFISWSDTRVVVRVAHQVVPGEHDVVVTPGVPWRRSATTSVRVLAQETYAYTESWGVGILPSNDVTAWGETTPTGALYELPEGLTDVVSVAAARDTALALKADGTVRVWGGDLPGPLTVPAGLTDVVAIAAGEHFALALKADGTVVGWGDDRLGGATPPAGLTGVVSIAVTSGSSLALTADGTVLAWGHDEEADVSTPPGALGPVAALPGRAMSLSMVLGDDGRLSCWGDPALSYGLPSPDLVLRVPARQP
;
A
#
# COMPACT_ATOMS: atom_id res chain seq x y z
N MET A 1 59.83 23.88 163.19
CA MET A 1 59.82 22.54 162.55
C MET A 1 60.45 22.65 161.18
N THR A 2 61.26 21.68 160.77
CA THR A 2 61.90 21.62 159.44
C THR A 2 61.63 20.27 158.80
N GLY A 3 61.77 20.14 157.48
CA GLY A 3 61.51 18.87 156.81
C GLY A 3 61.80 18.88 155.32
N GLN A 4 61.50 17.76 154.65
CA GLN A 4 61.65 17.61 153.21
C GLN A 4 60.44 16.88 152.60
N ALA A 5 59.92 17.35 151.46
CA ALA A 5 58.94 16.63 150.65
C ALA A 5 59.47 16.39 149.23
N LEU A 6 59.34 15.16 148.72
CA LEU A 6 59.88 14.74 147.42
C LEU A 6 58.75 14.21 146.51
N LEU A 7 58.83 14.50 145.20
CA LEU A 7 57.90 14.02 144.17
C LEU A 7 58.51 12.81 143.43
N GLN A 8 57.77 11.72 143.30
CA GLN A 8 58.22 10.52 142.59
C GLN A 8 58.39 10.80 141.09
N GLY A 9 59.55 10.46 140.52
CA GLY A 9 59.78 10.57 139.07
C GLY A 9 59.98 11.99 138.55
N ALA A 10 59.95 13.00 139.42
CA ALA A 10 60.32 14.37 139.09
C ALA A 10 61.78 14.65 139.48
N SER A 11 62.48 15.45 138.68
CA SER A 11 63.86 15.89 138.97
C SER A 11 63.93 17.15 139.84
N ALA A 12 62.81 17.87 140.01
CA ALA A 12 62.68 19.04 140.88
C ALA A 12 61.49 18.87 141.83
N HIS A 13 61.62 19.41 143.05
CA HIS A 13 60.66 19.20 144.14
C HIS A 13 60.14 20.52 144.74
N ASP A 14 60.22 21.62 143.99
CA ASP A 14 59.73 22.94 144.42
C ASP A 14 58.20 23.07 144.37
N GLY A 15 57.71 23.96 145.24
CA GLY A 15 56.31 24.37 145.25
C GLY A 15 55.35 23.23 145.64
N ILE A 16 55.80 22.25 146.41
CA ILE A 16 54.92 21.34 147.14
C ILE A 16 54.38 22.12 148.34
N SER A 17 53.05 22.22 148.45
CA SER A 17 52.41 22.92 149.55
C SER A 17 52.46 22.04 150.80
N ILE A 18 53.04 22.56 151.87
CA ILE A 18 53.15 21.91 153.17
C ILE A 18 52.28 22.63 154.19
N SER A 19 51.43 21.92 154.91
CA SER A 19 50.59 22.51 155.97
C SER A 19 50.52 21.62 157.21
N LEU A 20 50.29 22.25 158.37
CA LEU A 20 50.05 21.56 159.64
C LEU A 20 48.53 21.47 159.88
N GLU A 21 48.01 20.25 159.89
CA GLU A 21 46.58 19.97 160.08
C GLU A 21 46.07 20.53 161.42
N GLY A 22 44.92 21.21 161.39
CA GLY A 22 44.34 21.87 162.58
C GLY A 22 44.95 23.24 162.93
N THR A 23 45.88 23.75 162.12
CA THR A 23 46.47 25.08 162.29
C THR A 23 46.42 25.89 160.98
N SER A 24 46.70 27.20 161.06
CA SER A 24 46.89 28.05 159.88
C SER A 24 48.32 28.06 159.34
N LEU A 25 49.24 27.29 159.94
CA LEU A 25 50.65 27.28 159.54
C LEU A 25 50.83 26.46 158.25
N SER A 26 51.38 27.11 157.22
CA SER A 26 51.72 26.49 155.95
C SER A 26 52.95 27.13 155.33
N THR A 27 53.61 26.39 154.44
CA THR A 27 54.80 26.82 153.68
C THR A 27 54.87 26.04 152.36
N THR A 28 55.86 26.31 151.52
CA THR A 28 56.12 25.57 150.28
C THR A 28 57.56 25.12 150.23
N THR A 29 57.82 23.99 149.58
CA THR A 29 59.18 23.47 149.40
C THR A 29 60.01 24.27 148.40
N ASP A 30 61.33 24.32 148.63
CA ASP A 30 62.32 24.73 147.63
C ASP A 30 62.57 23.65 146.56
N ALA A 31 63.44 23.92 145.58
CA ALA A 31 63.75 22.99 144.48
C ALA A 31 64.32 21.64 144.93
N GLN A 32 64.96 21.59 146.11
CA GLN A 32 65.46 20.36 146.72
C GLN A 32 64.42 19.69 147.64
N GLY A 33 63.20 20.24 147.71
CA GLY A 33 62.10 19.70 148.49
C GLY A 33 62.11 20.12 149.96
N ARG A 34 63.01 20.99 150.42
CA ARG A 34 63.13 21.33 151.85
C ARG A 34 62.13 22.42 152.26
N PHE A 35 61.68 22.37 153.51
CA PHE A 35 60.78 23.37 154.09
C PHE A 35 61.04 23.64 155.57
N SER A 36 60.65 24.82 156.04
CA SER A 36 60.63 25.21 157.46
C SER A 36 59.32 25.89 157.84
N LEU A 37 58.85 25.61 159.06
CA LEU A 37 57.69 26.20 159.70
C LEU A 37 58.10 26.74 161.06
N GLU A 38 57.99 28.05 161.25
CA GLU A 38 58.34 28.76 162.48
C GLU A 38 57.12 28.93 163.40
N ASN A 39 57.36 29.24 164.68
CA ASN A 39 56.32 29.48 165.70
C ASN A 39 55.31 28.34 165.92
N VAL A 40 55.72 27.09 165.66
CA VAL A 40 54.91 25.91 165.99
C VAL A 40 54.91 25.73 167.50
N THR A 41 53.73 25.80 168.14
CA THR A 41 53.59 25.56 169.58
C THR A 41 53.90 24.10 169.90
N SER A 42 54.25 23.79 171.16
CA SER A 42 54.57 22.41 171.55
C SER A 42 53.30 21.53 171.53
N GLY A 43 53.33 20.42 170.80
CA GLY A 43 52.20 19.53 170.59
C GLY A 43 52.48 18.47 169.51
N GLY A 44 51.55 17.53 169.34
CA GLY A 44 51.57 16.58 168.21
C GLY A 44 50.80 17.14 167.02
N TYR A 45 51.38 17.09 165.82
CA TYR A 45 50.79 17.60 164.58
C TYR A 45 50.88 16.59 163.44
N THR A 46 49.92 16.65 162.52
CA THR A 46 50.00 15.99 161.21
C THR A 46 50.45 17.01 160.16
N VAL A 47 51.52 16.70 159.45
CA VAL A 47 52.02 17.47 158.31
C VAL A 47 51.46 16.88 157.03
N LEU A 48 50.84 17.73 156.23
CA LEU A 48 50.26 17.44 154.92
C LEU A 48 51.15 18.02 153.83
N ALA A 49 51.41 17.25 152.78
CA ALA A 49 52.10 17.71 151.58
C ALA A 49 51.22 17.49 150.35
N ARG A 50 51.00 18.55 149.56
CA ARG A 50 50.12 18.56 148.38
C ARG A 50 50.82 19.15 147.15
N LYS A 51 50.70 18.46 146.01
CA LYS A 51 51.08 18.96 144.67
C LYS A 51 50.09 18.42 143.65
N ALA A 52 49.63 19.25 142.72
CA ALA A 52 48.74 18.82 141.65
C ALA A 52 49.41 17.73 140.77
N GLY A 53 48.66 16.68 140.40
CA GLY A 53 49.16 15.52 139.65
C GLY A 53 49.82 14.43 140.51
N TYR A 54 49.86 14.61 141.83
CA TYR A 54 50.46 13.68 142.79
C TYR A 54 49.55 13.45 143.99
N ALA A 55 49.63 12.26 144.58
CA ALA A 55 48.93 11.88 145.80
C ALA A 55 49.36 12.77 146.98
N GLU A 56 48.38 13.23 147.77
CA GLU A 56 48.65 13.89 149.05
C GLU A 56 49.43 12.94 149.99
N ALA A 57 50.52 13.43 150.57
CA ALA A 57 51.31 12.70 151.57
C ALA A 57 51.05 13.27 152.97
N ARG A 58 51.00 12.40 153.98
CA ARG A 58 50.78 12.75 155.40
C ARG A 58 51.86 12.15 156.29
N SER A 59 52.28 12.87 157.31
CA SER A 59 53.17 12.35 158.35
C SER A 59 52.93 13.06 159.69
N THR A 60 52.97 12.32 160.80
CA THR A 60 52.80 12.89 162.14
C THR A 60 54.15 13.22 162.79
N VAL A 61 54.21 14.30 163.55
CA VAL A 61 55.43 14.75 164.25
C VAL A 61 55.07 15.46 165.56
N THR A 62 55.87 15.26 166.60
CA THR A 62 55.70 15.94 167.90
C THR A 62 56.74 17.04 168.05
N VAL A 63 56.29 18.25 168.38
CA VAL A 63 57.16 19.42 168.64
C VAL A 63 57.19 19.67 170.14
N LEU A 64 58.40 19.73 170.74
CA LEU A 64 58.60 20.04 172.16
C LEU A 64 59.17 21.46 172.31
N ALA A 65 58.83 22.14 173.41
CA ALA A 65 59.23 23.52 173.65
C ALA A 65 60.76 23.67 173.68
N GLY A 66 61.31 24.56 172.84
CA GLY A 66 62.74 24.83 172.74
C GLY A 66 63.55 23.82 171.91
N GLN A 67 62.93 22.81 171.26
CA GLN A 67 63.60 21.84 170.39
C GLN A 67 63.11 21.88 168.93
N ALA A 68 64.01 21.58 167.98
CA ALA A 68 63.66 21.43 166.57
C ALA A 68 63.12 20.01 166.26
N ALA A 69 62.04 19.92 165.50
CA ALA A 69 61.44 18.67 165.02
C ALA A 69 61.55 18.56 163.49
N ASN A 70 61.87 17.36 162.99
CA ASN A 70 62.09 17.05 161.56
C ASN A 70 61.07 16.04 161.00
N VAL A 71 60.66 16.19 159.73
CA VAL A 71 59.74 15.27 159.03
C VAL A 71 60.08 15.12 157.54
N THR A 72 59.82 13.95 156.95
CA THR A 72 60.01 13.69 155.50
C THR A 72 58.73 13.13 154.88
N LEU A 73 58.34 13.62 153.69
CA LEU A 73 57.14 13.21 152.94
C LEU A 73 57.48 12.84 151.49
N ASN A 74 56.90 11.76 150.94
CA ASN A 74 57.09 11.37 149.55
C ASN A 74 55.73 11.30 148.83
N LEU A 75 55.57 12.07 147.75
CA LEU A 75 54.35 12.14 146.95
C LEU A 75 54.49 11.25 145.70
N GLN A 76 53.53 10.35 145.47
CA GLN A 76 53.51 9.44 144.31
C GLN A 76 52.69 10.05 143.15
N GLN A 77 53.15 9.91 141.90
CA GLN A 77 52.45 10.46 140.73
C GLN A 77 51.14 9.72 140.45
N GLU A 78 50.08 10.44 140.09
CA GLU A 78 48.78 9.85 139.76
C GLU A 78 48.70 9.48 138.28
N GLY A 79 48.65 8.18 137.97
CA GLY A 79 48.42 7.67 136.61
C GLY A 79 46.94 7.58 136.25
N GLY A 80 46.63 7.75 134.96
CA GLY A 80 45.32 7.49 134.35
C GLY A 80 45.39 6.37 133.30
N GLY A 81 44.27 6.12 132.62
CA GLY A 81 44.21 5.18 131.51
C GLY A 81 43.20 5.57 130.45
N ILE A 82 43.25 4.89 129.31
CA ILE A 82 42.23 4.93 128.27
C ILE A 82 41.67 3.52 128.18
N LEU A 83 40.36 3.38 128.29
CA LEU A 83 39.66 2.14 128.01
C LEU A 83 38.69 2.41 126.87
N GLY A 84 38.88 1.74 125.74
CA GLY A 84 38.13 2.03 124.54
C GLY A 84 37.46 0.82 123.93
N THR A 85 36.47 1.09 123.09
CA THR A 85 35.74 0.10 122.28
C THR A 85 35.84 0.52 120.82
N VAL A 86 36.15 -0.44 119.95
CA VAL A 86 36.15 -0.25 118.49
C VAL A 86 35.00 -1.03 117.89
N GLU A 87 34.09 -0.33 117.23
CA GLU A 87 33.06 -0.93 116.41
C GLU A 87 33.57 -1.02 114.96
N VAL A 88 33.52 -2.21 114.36
CA VAL A 88 34.02 -2.42 112.99
C VAL A 88 32.84 -2.69 112.06
N GLU A 89 32.67 -1.84 111.04
CA GLU A 89 31.54 -1.96 110.10
C GLU A 89 31.52 -3.34 109.43
N GLY A 90 30.37 -4.04 109.51
CA GLY A 90 30.16 -5.34 108.86
C GLY A 90 30.80 -6.54 109.54
N LEU A 91 31.42 -6.38 110.72
CA LEU A 91 32.02 -7.48 111.49
C LEU A 91 31.48 -7.51 112.91
N LEU A 92 31.04 -8.69 113.35
CA LEU A 92 30.72 -8.95 114.77
C LEU A 92 31.99 -9.15 115.61
N ASP A 93 33.07 -9.60 114.98
CA ASP A 93 34.38 -9.79 115.60
C ASP A 93 35.29 -8.61 115.26
N ALA A 94 35.47 -7.73 116.25
CA ALA A 94 36.30 -6.55 116.13
C ALA A 94 37.77 -6.80 116.51
N SER A 95 38.20 -8.06 116.68
CA SER A 95 39.58 -8.37 117.06
C SER A 95 40.60 -8.01 115.98
N GLY A 96 41.82 -7.71 116.42
CA GLY A 96 42.96 -7.46 115.54
C GLY A 96 42.98 -6.08 114.87
N VAL A 97 42.13 -5.13 115.30
CA VAL A 97 42.31 -3.72 114.94
C VAL A 97 43.55 -3.21 115.65
N SER A 98 44.49 -2.63 114.90
CA SER A 98 45.68 -2.01 115.47
C SER A 98 45.30 -0.65 116.06
N VAL A 99 45.57 -0.46 117.35
CA VAL A 99 45.33 0.78 118.09
C VAL A 99 46.65 1.38 118.53
N THR A 100 46.94 2.60 118.12
CA THR A 100 48.20 3.30 118.41
C THR A 100 47.93 4.63 119.11
N LEU A 101 48.63 4.90 120.21
CA LEU A 101 48.72 6.25 120.78
C LEU A 101 49.85 6.99 120.09
N ILE A 102 49.51 8.04 119.33
CA ILE A 102 50.48 8.73 118.46
C ILE A 102 51.62 9.37 119.28
N GLU A 103 51.30 9.98 120.42
CA GLU A 103 52.25 10.77 121.22
C GLU A 103 53.28 9.91 121.96
N THR A 104 52.93 8.67 122.30
CA THR A 104 53.81 7.76 123.04
C THR A 104 54.38 6.64 122.17
N GLY A 105 53.81 6.42 120.98
CA GLY A 105 54.10 5.27 120.13
C GLY A 105 53.60 3.94 120.69
N ALA A 106 52.84 3.95 121.79
CA ALA A 106 52.31 2.73 122.39
C ALA A 106 51.26 2.10 121.48
N THR A 107 51.33 0.79 121.27
CA THR A 107 50.41 0.03 120.42
C THR A 107 49.72 -1.08 121.20
N THR A 108 48.49 -1.39 120.83
CA THR A 108 47.74 -2.55 121.30
C THR A 108 46.81 -3.03 120.19
N THR A 109 46.20 -4.20 120.36
CA THR A 109 45.16 -4.71 119.46
C THR A 109 43.87 -4.93 120.21
N THR A 110 42.75 -4.74 119.54
CA THR A 110 41.42 -5.01 120.10
C THR A 110 41.17 -6.51 120.28
N ASP A 111 40.36 -6.86 121.28
CA ASP A 111 39.78 -8.19 121.44
C ASP A 111 38.51 -8.39 120.56
N ALA A 112 37.86 -9.55 120.66
CA ALA A 112 36.68 -9.87 119.84
C ALA A 112 35.48 -8.94 120.08
N LEU A 113 35.38 -8.33 121.26
CA LEU A 113 34.37 -7.34 121.59
C LEU A 113 34.82 -5.91 121.23
N GLY A 114 35.98 -5.77 120.58
CA GLY A 114 36.53 -4.48 120.18
C GLY A 114 37.20 -3.71 121.31
N GLN A 115 37.41 -4.31 122.47
CA GLN A 115 37.94 -3.60 123.64
C GLN A 115 39.46 -3.44 123.57
N PHE A 116 39.96 -2.28 123.99
CA PHE A 116 41.39 -2.02 124.17
C PHE A 116 41.64 -1.19 125.43
N GLN A 117 42.85 -1.30 125.98
CA GLN A 117 43.23 -0.55 127.18
C GLN A 117 44.67 -0.06 127.11
N PHE A 118 44.88 1.18 127.56
CA PHE A 118 46.17 1.73 127.96
C PHE A 118 46.10 2.18 129.42
N SER A 119 47.09 1.86 130.24
CA SER A 119 47.12 2.16 131.68
C SER A 119 48.44 2.81 132.09
N GLY A 120 48.43 3.59 133.18
CA GLY A 120 49.62 4.25 133.69
C GLY A 120 50.07 5.46 132.86
N LEU A 121 49.15 6.02 132.08
CA LEU A 121 49.40 7.21 131.27
C LEU A 121 49.45 8.45 132.17
N ALA A 122 50.40 9.35 131.91
CA ALA A 122 50.42 10.66 132.55
C ALA A 122 49.18 11.46 132.14
N PRO A 123 48.55 12.24 133.04
CA PRO A 123 47.42 13.10 132.66
C PRO A 123 47.78 14.04 131.50
N GLY A 124 46.94 14.10 130.48
CA GLY A 124 47.22 14.82 129.23
C GLY A 124 46.33 14.38 128.08
N THR A 125 46.49 15.00 126.91
CA THR A 125 45.74 14.65 125.69
C THR A 125 46.54 13.67 124.85
N TYR A 126 45.88 12.60 124.38
CA TYR A 126 46.44 11.57 123.52
C TYR A 126 45.56 11.38 122.29
N THR A 127 46.15 11.01 121.15
CA THR A 127 45.45 10.70 119.91
C THR A 127 45.46 9.20 119.69
N VAL A 128 44.27 8.60 119.72
CA VAL A 128 44.05 7.19 119.43
C VAL A 128 43.87 7.04 117.94
N ALA A 129 44.78 6.32 117.27
CA ALA A 129 44.70 5.99 115.86
C ALA A 129 44.37 4.51 115.66
N LEU A 130 43.41 4.23 114.78
CA LEU A 130 42.98 2.89 114.42
C LEU A 130 43.38 2.55 112.99
N GLN A 131 43.83 1.32 112.80
CA GLN A 131 44.18 0.79 111.48
C GLN A 131 43.77 -0.68 111.34
N ARG A 132 43.15 -1.01 110.21
CA ARG A 132 42.84 -2.39 109.77
C ARG A 132 42.83 -2.41 108.23
N VAL A 133 43.25 -3.53 107.61
CA VAL A 133 43.21 -3.72 106.15
C VAL A 133 41.77 -3.68 105.65
N ASP A 134 41.51 -3.04 104.50
CA ASP A 134 40.20 -2.81 103.85
C ASP A 134 39.25 -1.82 104.56
N TYR A 135 39.74 -1.11 105.57
CA TYR A 135 39.00 -0.11 106.33
C TYR A 135 39.72 1.23 106.35
N LEU A 136 38.95 2.32 106.44
CA LEU A 136 39.48 3.68 106.49
C LEU A 136 40.19 3.94 107.83
N PRO A 137 41.43 4.47 107.83
CA PRO A 137 42.10 4.88 109.05
C PRO A 137 41.27 5.93 109.81
N THR A 138 41.12 5.74 111.11
CA THR A 138 40.30 6.60 111.97
C THR A 138 41.13 7.09 113.16
N GLN A 139 41.02 8.36 113.52
CA GLN A 139 41.75 8.93 114.66
C GLN A 139 40.83 9.77 115.54
N GLN A 140 41.05 9.74 116.85
CA GLN A 140 40.31 10.57 117.82
C GLN A 140 41.20 11.01 118.98
N SER A 141 41.12 12.29 119.34
CA SER A 141 41.79 12.83 120.52
C SER A 141 41.01 12.54 121.82
N VAL A 142 41.71 12.09 122.85
CA VAL A 142 41.18 11.68 124.15
C VAL A 142 41.99 12.35 125.27
N VAL A 143 41.31 12.94 126.26
CA VAL A 143 41.96 13.55 127.43
C VAL A 143 41.97 12.58 128.59
N VAL A 144 43.16 12.24 129.09
CA VAL A 144 43.37 11.34 130.24
C VAL A 144 43.44 12.16 131.52
N GLN A 145 42.57 11.80 132.48
CA GLN A 145 42.51 12.42 133.80
C GLN A 145 43.33 11.63 134.84
N PRO A 146 43.85 12.28 135.90
CA PRO A 146 44.50 11.57 137.00
C PRO A 146 43.49 10.66 137.73
N ARG A 147 43.91 9.44 138.08
CA ARG A 147 43.11 8.42 138.79
C ARG A 147 41.75 8.11 138.14
N GLY A 148 41.80 7.45 136.99
CA GLY A 148 40.62 6.90 136.32
C GLY A 148 40.96 6.42 134.91
N ALA A 149 40.02 5.71 134.28
CA ALA A 149 40.09 5.39 132.85
C ALA A 149 39.13 6.31 132.09
N THR A 150 39.63 7.02 131.07
CA THR A 150 38.78 7.74 130.13
C THR A 150 38.21 6.75 129.12
N LEU A 151 36.89 6.78 128.94
CA LEU A 151 36.19 5.93 127.98
C LEU A 151 36.17 6.56 126.58
N VAL A 152 36.42 5.76 125.55
CA VAL A 152 36.32 6.20 124.15
C VAL A 152 35.69 5.11 123.28
N THR A 153 34.84 5.50 122.34
CA THR A 153 34.29 4.59 121.33
C THR A 153 34.60 5.15 119.95
N LEU A 154 35.17 4.33 119.09
CA LEU A 154 35.51 4.68 117.72
C LEU A 154 34.88 3.67 116.78
N THR A 155 34.45 4.12 115.60
CA THR A 155 33.91 3.24 114.57
C THR A 155 34.87 3.21 113.38
N LEU A 156 35.19 2.01 112.90
CA LEU A 156 36.01 1.79 111.72
C LEU A 156 35.11 1.46 110.52
N SER A 157 35.03 2.37 109.56
CA SER A 157 34.22 2.20 108.34
C SER A 157 35.00 1.49 107.24
N ARG A 158 34.33 0.65 106.47
CA ARG A 158 34.94 -0.14 105.38
C ARG A 158 35.20 0.73 104.16
N GLU A 159 36.26 0.44 103.42
CA GLU A 159 36.52 1.11 102.15
C GLU A 159 35.41 0.81 101.13
N ARG A 160 35.15 1.78 100.25
CA ARG A 160 34.07 1.71 99.25
C ARG A 160 34.63 1.98 97.85
N GLY A 161 33.98 1.40 96.84
CA GLY A 161 34.21 1.64 95.41
C GLY A 161 32.88 1.79 94.68
N SER A 162 32.90 1.60 93.36
CA SER A 162 31.69 1.57 92.54
C SER A 162 31.67 0.37 91.59
N VAL A 163 30.48 -0.07 91.21
CA VAL A 163 30.27 -1.03 90.13
C VAL A 163 29.56 -0.32 89.00
N ALA A 164 30.20 -0.24 87.84
CA ALA A 164 29.60 0.30 86.63
C ALA A 164 29.53 -0.79 85.56
N GLY A 165 28.64 -0.63 84.60
CA GLY A 165 28.55 -1.63 83.54
C GLY A 165 27.56 -1.29 82.46
N VAL A 166 27.46 -2.21 81.50
CA VAL A 166 26.50 -2.15 80.41
C VAL A 166 25.73 -3.47 80.31
N VAL A 167 24.43 -3.37 80.04
CA VAL A 167 23.57 -4.49 79.66
C VAL A 167 23.23 -4.36 78.18
N GLU A 168 23.57 -5.39 77.42
CA GLU A 168 23.26 -5.47 76.00
C GLU A 168 22.04 -6.39 75.81
N LEU A 169 21.01 -5.87 75.16
CA LEU A 169 19.80 -6.63 74.81
C LEU A 169 19.91 -7.09 73.35
N GLU A 170 19.88 -8.40 73.08
CA GLU A 170 19.94 -8.98 71.73
C GLU A 170 18.85 -8.38 70.82
N GLY A 171 19.27 -7.82 69.67
CA GLY A 171 18.34 -7.31 68.66
C GLY A 171 17.66 -5.98 69.00
N ALA A 172 17.93 -5.38 70.16
CA ALA A 172 17.42 -4.05 70.50
C ALA A 172 18.45 -2.96 70.16
N THR A 173 17.97 -1.83 69.63
CA THR A 173 18.78 -0.61 69.48
C THR A 173 18.71 0.31 70.70
N ASN A 174 17.77 0.04 71.60
CA ASN A 174 17.58 0.75 72.87
C ASN A 174 17.63 -0.28 74.00
N HIS A 175 18.63 -0.14 74.88
CA HIS A 175 18.90 -1.06 75.97
C HIS A 175 18.32 -0.61 77.32
N MET A 176 17.44 0.39 77.30
CA MET A 176 16.83 0.99 78.49
C MET A 176 15.87 0.04 79.21
N GLY A 177 15.89 0.13 80.54
CA GLY A 177 14.90 -0.50 81.42
C GLY A 177 15.15 -1.98 81.71
N ALA A 178 16.36 -2.49 81.46
CA ALA A 178 16.78 -3.74 82.11
C ALA A 178 17.01 -3.47 83.60
N VAL A 179 16.47 -4.32 84.46
CA VAL A 179 16.65 -4.22 85.91
C VAL A 179 17.91 -4.97 86.28
N VAL A 180 18.90 -4.23 86.81
CA VAL A 180 20.16 -4.75 87.29
C VAL A 180 20.14 -4.80 88.81
N THR A 181 20.47 -5.94 89.40
CA THR A 181 20.55 -6.14 90.84
C THR A 181 21.98 -6.49 91.22
N LEU A 182 22.53 -5.79 92.22
CA LEU A 182 23.75 -6.20 92.90
C LEU A 182 23.33 -7.07 94.10
N VAL A 183 23.42 -8.39 93.93
CA VAL A 183 22.65 -9.36 94.72
C VAL A 183 22.95 -9.27 96.22
N GLU A 184 24.23 -9.28 96.60
CA GLU A 184 24.67 -9.34 98.00
C GLU A 184 24.51 -7.98 98.71
N ALA A 185 24.50 -6.87 97.96
CA ALA A 185 24.21 -5.54 98.48
C ALA A 185 22.70 -5.25 98.59
N GLY A 186 21.86 -6.05 97.93
CA GLY A 186 20.41 -5.86 97.93
C GLY A 186 19.93 -4.59 97.21
N VAL A 187 20.77 -4.00 96.36
CA VAL A 187 20.46 -2.76 95.61
C VAL A 187 20.15 -3.04 94.15
N THR A 188 19.30 -2.22 93.54
CA THR A 188 18.88 -2.34 92.14
C THR A 188 19.02 -1.03 91.39
N ALA A 189 19.37 -1.11 90.11
CA ALA A 189 19.39 -0.01 89.17
C ALA A 189 18.65 -0.41 87.88
N THR A 190 18.25 0.57 87.08
CA THR A 190 17.73 0.35 85.72
C THR A 190 18.67 0.96 84.71
N THR A 191 18.80 0.30 83.55
CA THR A 191 19.71 0.77 82.49
C THR A 191 19.14 1.96 81.71
N ASP A 192 20.02 2.81 81.21
CA ASP A 192 19.71 3.88 80.25
C ASP A 192 19.64 3.35 78.80
N ALA A 193 19.47 4.25 77.82
CA ALA A 193 19.32 3.88 76.40
C ALA A 193 20.53 3.13 75.83
N GLU A 194 21.73 3.46 76.32
CA GLU A 194 22.99 2.81 75.99
C GLU A 194 23.25 1.55 76.83
N GLY A 195 22.33 1.19 77.73
CA GLY A 195 22.42 -0.01 78.57
C GLY A 195 23.24 0.19 79.83
N ARG A 196 23.68 1.41 80.15
CA ARG A 196 24.60 1.70 81.25
C ARG A 196 23.89 1.70 82.59
N PHE A 197 24.60 1.26 83.63
CA PHE A 197 24.17 1.35 85.02
C PHE A 197 25.38 1.63 85.94
N VAL A 198 25.10 2.16 87.12
CA VAL A 198 26.12 2.42 88.16
C VAL A 198 25.55 2.11 89.55
N PHE A 199 26.40 1.54 90.41
CA PHE A 199 26.21 1.40 91.85
C PHE A 199 27.37 2.08 92.54
N ASP A 200 27.12 3.21 93.21
CA ASP A 200 28.13 3.95 93.94
C ASP A 200 28.17 3.58 95.42
N GLY A 201 29.33 3.76 96.06
CA GLY A 201 29.48 3.59 97.51
C GLY A 201 29.35 2.14 97.98
N VAL A 202 29.66 1.18 97.10
CA VAL A 202 29.63 -0.26 97.38
C VAL A 202 30.85 -0.64 98.21
N THR A 203 30.67 -1.34 99.32
CA THR A 203 31.79 -1.80 100.15
C THR A 203 32.70 -2.76 99.38
N THR A 204 34.00 -2.76 99.69
CA THR A 204 34.96 -3.69 99.06
C THR A 204 34.57 -5.15 99.26
N GLY A 205 34.63 -5.95 98.21
CA GLY A 205 34.20 -7.36 98.24
C GLY A 205 33.83 -7.91 96.86
N THR A 206 33.44 -9.19 96.81
CA THR A 206 32.94 -9.82 95.57
C THR A 206 31.41 -9.81 95.57
N TYR A 207 30.83 -9.41 94.44
CA TYR A 207 29.39 -9.30 94.24
C TYR A 207 28.96 -9.99 92.96
N THR A 208 27.70 -10.42 92.91
CA THR A 208 27.03 -10.93 91.73
C THR A 208 26.13 -9.85 91.15
N VAL A 209 26.39 -9.45 89.91
CA VAL A 209 25.55 -8.54 89.15
C VAL A 209 24.60 -9.36 88.29
N ARG A 210 23.30 -9.14 88.47
CA ARG A 210 22.23 -9.91 87.82
C ARG A 210 21.30 -8.99 87.06
N ALA A 211 21.11 -9.23 85.77
CA ALA A 211 20.27 -8.39 84.90
C ALA A 211 19.06 -9.16 84.37
N ARG A 212 17.89 -8.50 84.41
CA ARG A 212 16.60 -9.07 83.98
C ARG A 212 15.84 -8.09 83.08
N ARG A 213 15.19 -8.60 82.04
CA ARG A 213 14.29 -7.86 81.15
C ARG A 213 13.21 -8.82 80.62
N GLU A 214 11.97 -8.34 80.52
CA GLU A 214 10.86 -9.12 79.93
C GLU A 214 11.18 -9.52 78.48
N ALA A 215 10.82 -10.74 78.09
CA ALA A 215 11.17 -11.38 76.81
C ALA A 215 12.65 -11.74 76.60
N TYR A 216 13.52 -11.58 77.62
CA TYR A 216 14.92 -12.00 77.57
C TYR A 216 15.26 -13.02 78.66
N VAL A 217 16.25 -13.86 78.38
CA VAL A 217 16.85 -14.79 79.33
C VAL A 217 17.73 -14.02 80.31
N GLU A 218 17.52 -14.24 81.60
CA GLU A 218 18.30 -13.62 82.67
C GLU A 218 19.80 -13.96 82.59
N ALA A 219 20.65 -12.97 82.83
CA ALA A 219 22.11 -13.13 82.87
C ALA A 219 22.68 -12.65 84.21
N GLN A 220 23.77 -13.28 84.65
CA GLN A 220 24.47 -12.89 85.87
C GLN A 220 26.00 -13.06 85.73
N ARG A 221 26.76 -12.22 86.44
CA ARG A 221 28.23 -12.23 86.41
C ARG A 221 28.81 -11.73 87.74
N SER A 222 29.91 -12.32 88.19
CA SER A 222 30.62 -11.86 89.38
C SER A 222 31.56 -10.69 89.08
N VAL A 223 31.66 -9.74 90.01
CA VAL A 223 32.53 -8.56 89.97
C VAL A 223 33.20 -8.36 91.34
N GLU A 224 34.47 -7.99 91.33
CA GLU A 224 35.24 -7.67 92.55
C GLU A 224 35.32 -6.14 92.69
N VAL A 225 34.81 -5.60 93.79
CA VAL A 225 34.84 -4.17 94.13
C VAL A 225 36.07 -3.86 94.96
N ARG A 226 36.92 -2.98 94.43
CA ARG A 226 38.15 -2.50 95.09
C ARG A 226 38.00 -1.09 95.62
N ALA A 227 38.79 -0.77 96.65
CA ALA A 227 38.75 0.53 97.31
C ALA A 227 39.06 1.66 96.34
N ASN A 228 38.23 2.72 96.36
CA ASN A 228 38.38 3.93 95.54
C ASN A 228 38.49 3.65 94.02
N ALA A 229 37.98 2.51 93.55
CA ALA A 229 38.03 2.12 92.15
C ALA A 229 36.63 1.79 91.61
N GLN A 230 36.43 2.02 90.32
CA GLN A 230 35.26 1.58 89.58
C GLN A 230 35.53 0.21 88.97
N SER A 231 34.64 -0.74 89.23
CA SER A 231 34.71 -2.10 88.71
C SER A 231 33.70 -2.27 87.59
N GLU A 232 34.15 -2.71 86.42
CA GLU A 232 33.30 -2.78 85.22
C GLU A 232 32.76 -4.19 84.95
N VAL A 233 31.50 -4.27 84.51
CA VAL A 233 30.87 -5.54 84.13
C VAL A 233 29.96 -5.37 82.90
N THR A 234 30.00 -6.35 82.00
CA THR A 234 29.09 -6.42 80.84
C THR A 234 28.25 -7.69 80.93
N LEU A 235 26.95 -7.54 80.72
CA LEU A 235 25.95 -8.61 80.67
C LEU A 235 25.21 -8.56 79.34
N SER A 236 25.10 -9.69 78.64
CA SER A 236 24.32 -9.79 77.41
C SER A 236 23.08 -10.64 77.67
N LEU A 237 21.89 -10.08 77.43
CA LEU A 237 20.60 -10.74 77.59
C LEU A 237 20.12 -11.21 76.21
N LEU A 238 19.88 -12.51 76.08
CA LEU A 238 19.40 -13.13 74.84
C LEU A 238 17.86 -13.15 74.80
N LEU A 239 17.27 -12.97 73.62
CA LEU A 239 15.82 -13.08 73.44
C LEU A 239 15.34 -14.49 73.79
N VAL A 240 14.22 -14.58 74.49
CA VAL A 240 13.50 -15.84 74.64
C VAL A 240 13.00 -16.26 73.26
N ARG A 241 13.21 -17.53 72.92
CA ARG A 241 12.83 -18.10 71.63
C ARG A 241 11.79 -19.21 71.82
N GLY A 242 10.92 -19.37 70.84
CA GLY A 242 9.90 -20.41 70.78
C GLY A 242 9.79 -21.01 69.37
N ASP A 243 9.10 -22.14 69.29
CA ASP A 243 8.88 -22.84 68.02
C ASP A 243 7.50 -22.53 67.46
N VAL A 244 7.39 -22.47 66.14
CA VAL A 244 6.11 -22.44 65.43
C VAL A 244 5.96 -23.76 64.71
N THR A 245 4.83 -24.44 64.90
CA THR A 245 4.44 -25.60 64.10
C THR A 245 3.15 -25.29 63.39
N GLY A 246 2.87 -25.95 62.27
CA GLY A 246 1.63 -25.71 61.56
C GLY A 246 1.33 -26.74 60.50
N THR A 247 0.15 -26.64 59.92
CA THR A 247 -0.28 -27.48 58.81
C THR A 247 -0.77 -26.63 57.65
N VAL A 248 -0.41 -27.03 56.44
CA VAL A 248 -1.00 -26.52 55.20
C VAL A 248 -1.98 -27.55 54.67
N ARG A 249 -3.15 -27.09 54.23
CA ARG A 249 -4.14 -27.90 53.54
C ARG A 249 -4.44 -27.31 52.17
N LEU A 250 -4.45 -28.17 51.16
CA LEU A 250 -4.91 -27.81 49.82
C LEU A 250 -6.39 -28.18 49.72
N LEU A 251 -7.26 -27.22 49.40
CA LEU A 251 -8.71 -27.43 49.43
C LEU A 251 -9.24 -28.35 48.31
N ASP A 252 -8.42 -28.63 47.30
CA ASP A 252 -8.71 -29.59 46.23
C ASP A 252 -8.32 -31.05 46.59
N ASN A 253 -7.95 -31.29 47.86
CA ASN A 253 -7.49 -32.57 48.40
C ASN A 253 -6.19 -33.10 47.78
N ALA A 254 -5.42 -32.27 47.06
CA ALA A 254 -4.09 -32.66 46.60
C ALA A 254 -3.10 -32.83 47.79
N PRO A 255 -2.02 -33.62 47.64
CA PRO A 255 -1.02 -33.77 48.68
C PRO A 255 -0.38 -32.41 49.05
N PRO A 256 -0.47 -31.97 50.32
CA PRO A 256 0.04 -30.67 50.75
C PRO A 256 1.58 -30.63 50.86
N SER A 257 2.31 -31.64 50.41
CA SER A 257 3.78 -31.64 50.38
C SER A 257 4.37 -30.58 49.46
N GLY A 258 5.51 -30.02 49.86
CA GLY A 258 6.28 -29.09 49.05
C GLY A 258 5.68 -27.69 48.94
N VAL A 259 4.77 -27.30 49.85
CA VAL A 259 4.37 -25.90 50.02
C VAL A 259 5.50 -25.19 50.74
N THR A 260 6.00 -24.10 50.17
CA THR A 260 6.97 -23.23 50.84
C THR A 260 6.22 -22.26 51.73
N VAL A 261 6.43 -22.33 53.03
CA VAL A 261 5.94 -21.36 54.00
C VAL A 261 7.10 -20.41 54.34
N THR A 262 6.84 -19.11 54.27
CA THR A 262 7.83 -18.07 54.56
C THR A 262 7.37 -17.21 55.71
N VAL A 263 8.23 -16.99 56.70
CA VAL A 263 8.05 -15.98 57.74
C VAL A 263 8.45 -14.64 57.15
N MET A 264 7.51 -13.72 57.00
CA MET A 264 7.73 -12.45 56.29
C MET A 264 8.76 -11.56 56.99
N GLU A 265 8.78 -11.54 58.32
CA GLU A 265 9.62 -10.64 59.11
C GLU A 265 11.10 -11.08 59.17
N THR A 266 11.37 -12.38 59.02
CA THR A 266 12.74 -12.93 59.11
C THR A 266 13.25 -13.47 57.77
N GLY A 267 12.37 -13.71 56.80
CA GLY A 267 12.69 -14.40 55.55
C GLY A 267 12.94 -15.91 55.70
N ALA A 268 12.78 -16.47 56.92
CA ALA A 268 12.94 -17.91 57.14
C ALA A 268 11.91 -18.68 56.32
N THR A 269 12.32 -19.79 55.70
CA THR A 269 11.46 -20.65 54.89
C THR A 269 11.45 -22.08 55.41
N ALA A 270 10.29 -22.72 55.31
CA ALA A 270 10.11 -24.14 55.58
C ALA A 270 9.27 -24.76 54.46
N THR A 271 9.50 -26.03 54.15
CA THR A 271 8.67 -26.78 53.20
C THR A 271 7.80 -27.78 53.95
N SER A 272 6.53 -27.90 53.55
CA SER A 272 5.60 -28.84 54.17
C SER A 272 5.85 -30.29 53.76
N ASP A 273 5.62 -31.22 54.70
CA ASP A 273 5.69 -32.66 54.47
C ASP A 273 4.44 -33.25 53.78
N ALA A 274 4.38 -34.57 53.60
CA ALA A 274 3.25 -35.27 52.98
C ALA A 274 1.92 -35.08 53.72
N GLN A 275 1.96 -34.79 55.01
CA GLN A 275 0.81 -34.49 55.86
C GLN A 275 0.55 -32.99 55.97
N GLY A 276 1.33 -32.15 55.27
CA GLY A 276 1.21 -30.71 55.22
C GLY A 276 1.88 -30.00 56.40
N ARG A 277 2.60 -30.71 57.26
CA ARG A 277 3.20 -30.14 58.47
C ARG A 277 4.45 -29.34 58.12
N PHE A 278 4.63 -28.20 58.78
CA PHE A 278 5.84 -27.39 58.73
C PHE A 278 6.21 -26.91 60.13
N ALA A 279 7.48 -26.54 60.32
CA ALA A 279 7.96 -26.01 61.59
C ALA A 279 9.06 -24.96 61.40
N PHE A 280 9.08 -23.97 62.28
CA PHE A 280 10.17 -23.01 62.46
C PHE A 280 10.64 -23.10 63.90
N ALA A 281 11.92 -23.40 64.10
CA ALA A 281 12.50 -23.49 65.43
C ALA A 281 13.21 -22.20 65.83
N GLY A 282 13.15 -21.86 67.11
CA GLY A 282 14.00 -20.81 67.68
C GLY A 282 13.69 -19.38 67.22
N LEU A 283 12.42 -19.08 66.93
CA LEU A 283 11.96 -17.73 66.61
C LEU A 283 11.83 -16.90 67.91
N PRO A 284 12.30 -15.64 67.96
CA PRO A 284 12.06 -14.74 69.09
C PRO A 284 10.58 -14.60 69.44
N LEU A 285 10.26 -14.21 70.67
CA LEU A 285 8.88 -13.88 71.04
C LEU A 285 8.34 -12.71 70.20
N GLY A 286 7.12 -12.85 69.67
CA GLY A 286 6.49 -11.84 68.83
C GLY A 286 5.41 -12.39 67.90
N THR A 287 4.79 -11.50 67.12
CA THR A 287 3.79 -11.86 66.10
C THR A 287 4.44 -11.91 64.73
N TYR A 288 4.23 -13.01 64.01
CA TYR A 288 4.80 -13.25 62.69
C TYR A 288 3.71 -13.51 61.66
N ASN A 289 3.94 -13.06 60.43
CA ASN A 289 3.09 -13.38 59.29
C ASN A 289 3.74 -14.48 58.45
N LEU A 290 3.01 -15.58 58.30
CA LEU A 290 3.42 -16.76 57.53
C LEU A 290 2.70 -16.75 56.18
N THR A 291 3.43 -16.69 55.09
CA THR A 291 2.88 -16.80 53.73
C THR A 291 3.20 -18.16 53.15
N ALA A 292 2.17 -18.95 52.84
CA ALA A 292 2.28 -20.22 52.16
C ALA A 292 2.20 -20.02 50.64
N ARG A 293 3.14 -20.63 49.91
CA ARG A 293 3.24 -20.58 48.46
C ARG A 293 3.41 -21.98 47.88
N LYS A 294 2.61 -22.29 46.87
CA LYS A 294 2.77 -23.50 46.05
C LYS A 294 2.34 -23.19 44.62
N ASN A 295 3.15 -23.59 43.65
CA ASN A 295 2.79 -23.46 42.25
C ASN A 295 1.43 -24.12 41.98
N GLY A 296 0.57 -23.40 41.27
CA GLY A 296 -0.81 -23.79 40.98
C GLY A 296 -1.84 -23.46 42.07
N TYR A 297 -1.44 -22.78 43.15
CA TYR A 297 -2.32 -22.34 44.23
C TYR A 297 -2.15 -20.84 44.48
N ALA A 298 -3.21 -20.19 44.96
CA ALA A 298 -3.15 -18.79 45.36
C ALA A 298 -2.40 -18.65 46.68
N ASP A 299 -1.50 -17.67 46.78
CA ASP A 299 -0.76 -17.36 48.02
C ASP A 299 -1.74 -17.10 49.18
N ALA A 300 -1.41 -17.62 50.37
CA ALA A 300 -2.23 -17.43 51.57
C ALA A 300 -1.35 -17.01 52.75
N THR A 301 -1.74 -15.94 53.45
CA THR A 301 -1.01 -15.41 54.61
C THR A 301 -1.82 -15.57 55.90
N ARG A 302 -1.16 -16.00 56.98
CA ARG A 302 -1.73 -16.12 58.32
C ARG A 302 -0.77 -15.62 59.39
N SER A 303 -1.31 -14.94 60.40
CA SER A 303 -0.55 -14.44 61.54
C SER A 303 -0.49 -15.49 62.65
N VAL A 304 0.65 -15.59 63.34
CA VAL A 304 0.86 -16.44 64.52
C VAL A 304 1.63 -15.66 65.59
N GLU A 305 1.30 -15.88 66.86
CA GLU A 305 1.99 -15.28 68.00
C GLU A 305 2.87 -16.33 68.71
N VAL A 306 4.17 -16.05 68.83
CA VAL A 306 5.16 -16.89 69.53
C VAL A 306 5.26 -16.44 70.99
N ARG A 307 4.90 -17.34 71.90
CA ARG A 307 4.93 -17.12 73.36
C ARG A 307 5.94 -18.05 74.04
N ALA A 308 6.36 -17.71 75.26
CA ALA A 308 7.27 -18.53 76.04
C ALA A 308 6.61 -19.87 76.45
N GLY A 309 7.30 -20.99 76.25
CA GLY A 309 6.97 -22.28 76.86
C GLY A 309 5.98 -23.19 76.10
N ALA A 310 5.48 -22.81 74.92
CA ALA A 310 4.69 -23.71 74.06
C ALA A 310 4.88 -23.39 72.56
N ALA A 311 4.90 -24.43 71.73
CA ALA A 311 4.96 -24.25 70.28
C ALA A 311 3.66 -23.64 69.76
N ALA A 312 3.74 -22.51 69.07
CA ALA A 312 2.57 -21.86 68.49
C ALA A 312 2.10 -22.65 67.26
N THR A 313 0.79 -22.93 67.16
CA THR A 313 0.21 -23.72 66.06
C THR A 313 -0.60 -22.85 65.09
N VAL A 314 -0.43 -23.04 63.78
CA VAL A 314 -1.23 -22.35 62.74
C VAL A 314 -1.66 -23.29 61.61
N SER A 315 -2.83 -23.03 61.03
CA SER A 315 -3.30 -23.75 59.84
C SER A 315 -3.52 -22.78 58.68
N ILE A 316 -3.01 -23.13 57.50
CA ILE A 316 -3.11 -22.32 56.27
C ILE A 316 -3.80 -23.14 55.19
N ASP A 317 -4.91 -22.63 54.65
CA ASP A 317 -5.63 -23.25 53.54
C ASP A 317 -5.22 -22.58 52.22
N LEU A 318 -4.83 -23.39 51.24
CA LEU A 318 -4.48 -22.96 49.88
C LEU A 318 -5.58 -23.39 48.91
N VAL A 319 -6.02 -22.46 48.07
CA VAL A 319 -7.05 -22.69 47.03
C VAL A 319 -6.35 -22.89 45.70
N ARG A 320 -6.78 -23.92 44.94
CA ARG A 320 -6.28 -24.15 43.59
C ARG A 320 -6.58 -22.93 42.72
N SER A 321 -5.57 -22.44 42.04
CA SER A 321 -5.65 -21.24 41.21
C SER A 321 -5.59 -21.66 39.75
N GLU A 322 -6.72 -21.51 39.06
CA GLU A 322 -6.85 -21.80 37.64
C GLU A 322 -6.55 -20.55 36.81
N GLY A 323 -5.98 -20.76 35.63
CA GLY A 323 -5.68 -19.74 34.65
C GLY A 323 -5.74 -20.33 33.25
N ARG A 324 -5.44 -19.50 32.25
CA ARG A 324 -5.54 -19.91 30.84
C ARG A 324 -4.35 -19.41 30.05
N VAL A 325 -3.84 -20.27 29.17
CA VAL A 325 -2.87 -19.88 28.14
C VAL A 325 -3.61 -19.86 26.81
N GLU A 326 -3.65 -18.72 26.15
CA GLU A 326 -4.15 -18.60 24.79
C GLU A 326 -3.08 -18.05 23.86
N GLY A 327 -3.20 -18.31 22.57
CA GLY A 327 -2.30 -17.69 21.63
C GLY A 327 -2.56 -18.06 20.20
N THR A 328 -1.68 -17.54 19.34
CA THR A 328 -1.61 -17.95 17.94
C THR A 328 -0.23 -18.51 17.61
N ALA A 329 -0.17 -19.60 16.86
CA ALA A 329 1.04 -20.11 16.24
C ALA A 329 0.91 -19.99 14.72
N ARG A 330 1.66 -19.08 14.13
CA ARG A 330 1.63 -18.77 12.70
C ARG A 330 2.80 -19.42 11.97
N LEU A 331 2.54 -19.89 10.76
CA LEU A 331 3.54 -20.49 9.88
C LEU A 331 4.00 -19.45 8.85
N GLU A 332 5.32 -19.19 8.76
CA GLU A 332 5.89 -18.27 7.78
C GLU A 332 5.45 -18.63 6.34
N GLY A 333 4.85 -17.66 5.65
CA GLY A 333 4.45 -17.79 4.24
C GLY A 333 3.24 -18.70 3.96
N ALA A 334 2.56 -19.21 4.99
CA ALA A 334 1.31 -19.96 4.83
C ALA A 334 0.11 -19.06 5.14
N SER A 335 -0.98 -19.23 4.40
CA SER A 335 -2.28 -18.60 4.70
C SER A 335 -3.12 -19.43 5.67
N ASP A 336 -2.92 -20.75 5.69
CA ASP A 336 -3.53 -21.68 6.63
C ASP A 336 -2.51 -22.09 7.70
N HIS A 337 -2.89 -21.92 8.96
CA HIS A 337 -2.06 -22.26 10.12
C HIS A 337 -2.60 -23.47 10.89
N PHE A 338 -3.50 -24.25 10.28
CA PHE A 338 -4.06 -25.45 10.88
C PHE A 338 -3.01 -26.54 11.15
N GLY A 339 -3.16 -27.22 12.29
CA GLY A 339 -2.39 -28.41 12.61
C GLY A 339 -0.95 -28.17 13.06
N VAL A 340 -0.62 -26.96 13.54
CA VAL A 340 0.59 -26.75 14.35
C VAL A 340 0.37 -27.42 15.69
N THR A 341 1.25 -28.34 16.07
CA THR A 341 1.18 -29.01 17.37
C THR A 341 1.78 -28.09 18.41
N VAL A 342 0.99 -27.67 19.38
CA VAL A 342 1.42 -26.83 20.49
C VAL A 342 1.44 -27.69 21.75
N VAL A 343 2.53 -27.64 22.50
CA VAL A 343 2.76 -28.45 23.71
C VAL A 343 3.20 -27.53 24.84
N LEU A 344 2.60 -27.72 26.02
CA LEU A 344 3.14 -27.19 27.27
C LEU A 344 4.14 -28.20 27.82
N THR A 345 5.42 -27.82 27.85
CA THR A 345 6.50 -28.78 28.17
C THR A 345 6.43 -29.32 29.60
N GLU A 346 5.92 -28.53 30.55
CA GLU A 346 5.90 -28.86 31.97
C GLU A 346 4.77 -29.85 32.32
N THR A 347 3.66 -29.81 31.60
CA THR A 347 2.50 -30.68 31.84
C THR A 347 2.37 -31.81 30.82
N GLY A 348 3.05 -31.68 29.67
CA GLY A 348 2.86 -32.57 28.52
C GLY A 348 1.54 -32.36 27.79
N ALA A 349 0.71 -31.40 28.21
CA ALA A 349 -0.56 -31.11 27.55
C ALA A 349 -0.28 -30.61 26.12
N SER A 350 -0.99 -31.18 25.14
CA SER A 350 -0.83 -30.83 23.73
C SER A 350 -2.17 -30.52 23.08
N THR A 351 -2.15 -29.60 22.13
CA THR A 351 -3.28 -29.29 21.26
C THR A 351 -2.79 -28.97 19.84
N THR A 352 -3.70 -28.90 18.89
CA THR A 352 -3.40 -28.45 17.52
C THR A 352 -4.14 -27.17 17.22
N THR A 353 -3.50 -26.28 16.45
CA THR A 353 -4.10 -25.01 16.06
C THR A 353 -5.23 -25.16 15.04
N ASP A 354 -6.17 -24.21 15.08
CA ASP A 354 -7.15 -24.00 14.01
C ASP A 354 -6.52 -23.32 12.77
N SER A 355 -7.31 -23.04 11.72
CA SER A 355 -6.81 -22.41 10.49
C SER A 355 -6.25 -20.99 10.68
N GLN A 356 -6.64 -20.30 11.76
CA GLN A 356 -6.11 -18.99 12.14
C GLN A 356 -4.89 -19.11 13.06
N GLY A 357 -4.47 -20.33 13.40
CA GLY A 357 -3.33 -20.61 14.26
C GLY A 357 -3.68 -20.57 15.75
N ARG A 358 -4.96 -20.47 16.14
CA ARG A 358 -5.34 -20.29 17.55
C ARG A 358 -5.21 -21.58 18.34
N PHE A 359 -4.73 -21.46 19.58
CA PHE A 359 -4.71 -22.55 20.56
C PHE A 359 -5.05 -22.02 21.96
N ALA A 360 -5.50 -22.92 22.83
CA ALA A 360 -5.77 -22.61 24.22
C ALA A 360 -5.51 -23.81 25.13
N PHE A 361 -5.07 -23.53 26.35
CA PHE A 361 -4.93 -24.49 27.45
C PHE A 361 -5.52 -23.91 28.73
N SER A 362 -6.28 -24.73 29.45
CA SER A 362 -6.60 -24.46 30.85
C SER A 362 -5.50 -25.05 31.72
N VAL A 363 -4.87 -24.21 32.54
CA VAL A 363 -3.71 -24.59 33.36
C VAL A 363 -3.85 -24.01 34.76
N THR A 364 -3.05 -24.49 35.70
CA THR A 364 -2.95 -23.83 37.01
C THR A 364 -2.02 -22.61 36.94
N SER A 365 -2.09 -21.66 37.85
CA SER A 365 -1.16 -20.52 37.86
C SER A 365 0.30 -20.99 38.03
N GLY A 366 1.22 -20.43 37.25
CA GLY A 366 2.62 -20.84 37.22
C GLY A 366 3.34 -20.40 35.94
N ALA A 367 4.63 -20.69 35.85
CA ALA A 367 5.41 -20.49 34.63
C ALA A 367 5.34 -21.73 33.74
N TYR A 368 5.09 -21.52 32.45
CA TYR A 368 5.02 -22.56 31.44
C TYR A 368 5.86 -22.19 30.23
N THR A 369 6.35 -23.19 29.51
CA THR A 369 7.02 -23.02 28.22
C THR A 369 6.16 -23.64 27.14
N VAL A 370 5.71 -22.80 26.21
CA VAL A 370 4.90 -23.19 25.07
C VAL A 370 5.83 -23.52 23.91
N GLU A 371 5.77 -24.76 23.44
CA GLU A 371 6.53 -25.24 22.31
C GLU A 371 5.60 -25.52 21.13
N ALA A 372 5.85 -24.86 20.00
CA ALA A 372 5.09 -25.07 18.77
C ALA A 372 5.94 -25.80 17.72
N ARG A 373 5.38 -26.88 17.17
CA ARG A 373 6.03 -27.80 16.22
C ARG A 373 5.18 -27.98 14.97
N ARG A 374 5.84 -27.94 13.81
CA ARG A 374 5.27 -28.31 12.51
C ARG A 374 6.39 -28.80 11.60
N THR A 375 6.19 -29.91 10.91
CA THR A 375 7.16 -30.43 9.92
C THR A 375 7.45 -29.39 8.83
N GLY A 376 8.72 -29.20 8.47
CA GLY A 376 9.16 -28.19 7.49
C GLY A 376 9.36 -26.78 8.09
N TYR A 377 9.16 -26.63 9.40
CA TYR A 377 9.31 -25.37 10.12
C TYR A 377 10.20 -25.55 11.36
N VAL A 378 10.93 -24.49 11.70
CA VAL A 378 11.79 -24.44 12.88
C VAL A 378 10.91 -24.43 14.13
N THR A 379 11.17 -25.35 15.05
CA THR A 379 10.48 -25.43 16.34
C THR A 379 10.72 -24.16 17.13
N THR A 380 9.64 -23.54 17.62
CA THR A 380 9.70 -22.28 18.38
C THR A 380 9.22 -22.52 19.80
N ARG A 381 9.94 -21.96 20.78
CA ARG A 381 9.61 -22.04 22.21
C ARG A 381 9.45 -20.64 22.78
N GLN A 382 8.46 -20.44 23.63
CA GLN A 382 8.25 -19.19 24.34
C GLN A 382 7.73 -19.45 25.76
N SER A 383 8.36 -18.83 26.75
CA SER A 383 7.90 -18.91 28.15
C SER A 383 6.78 -17.92 28.42
N VAL A 384 5.82 -18.31 29.26
CA VAL A 384 4.66 -17.53 29.68
C VAL A 384 4.41 -17.74 31.17
N GLU A 385 4.13 -16.65 31.89
CA GLU A 385 3.70 -16.69 33.29
C GLU A 385 2.17 -16.57 33.32
N VAL A 386 1.50 -17.47 34.05
CA VAL A 386 0.05 -17.51 34.21
C VAL A 386 -0.28 -17.16 35.65
N ARG A 387 -1.03 -16.07 35.86
CA ARG A 387 -1.52 -15.66 37.18
C ARG A 387 -2.95 -16.14 37.41
N GLN A 388 -3.39 -16.00 38.66
CA GLN A 388 -4.71 -16.47 39.10
C GLN A 388 -5.84 -15.82 38.33
N ASN A 389 -6.76 -16.63 37.80
CA ASN A 389 -7.93 -16.21 37.02
C ASN A 389 -7.60 -15.32 35.81
N GLU A 390 -6.35 -15.31 35.35
CA GLU A 390 -5.89 -14.53 34.21
C GLU A 390 -5.72 -15.43 32.98
N THR A 391 -5.92 -14.83 31.81
CA THR A 391 -5.57 -15.42 30.52
C THR A 391 -4.28 -14.78 30.02
N SER A 392 -3.20 -15.56 29.99
CA SER A 392 -1.94 -15.12 29.41
C SER A 392 -1.94 -15.41 27.91
N THR A 393 -1.69 -14.39 27.10
CA THR A 393 -1.70 -14.50 25.63
C THR A 393 -0.30 -14.49 25.05
N LEU A 394 -0.08 -15.25 23.98
CA LEU A 394 1.19 -15.24 23.25
C LEU A 394 1.00 -15.41 21.73
N SER A 395 2.04 -15.04 20.97
CA SER A 395 2.06 -15.22 19.51
C SER A 395 3.40 -15.80 19.09
N LEU A 396 3.39 -17.04 18.61
CA LEU A 396 4.54 -17.71 18.02
C LEU A 396 4.49 -17.58 16.50
N THR A 397 5.63 -17.34 15.87
CA THR A 397 5.77 -17.44 14.41
C THR A 397 6.88 -18.44 14.12
N LEU A 398 6.52 -19.56 13.50
CA LEU A 398 7.47 -20.60 13.12
C LEU A 398 8.03 -20.23 11.74
N ALA A 399 9.34 -20.04 11.67
CA ALA A 399 10.05 -19.83 10.42
C ALA A 399 10.11 -21.14 9.62
N ARG A 400 10.03 -21.07 8.29
CA ARG A 400 10.29 -22.24 7.44
C ARG A 400 11.74 -22.67 7.62
N GLU A 401 11.99 -23.96 7.63
CA GLU A 401 13.36 -24.46 7.55
C GLU A 401 14.01 -23.98 6.25
N ARG A 402 15.31 -23.70 6.27
CA ARG A 402 16.03 -23.09 5.13
C ARG A 402 17.08 -24.06 4.58
N GLY A 403 17.35 -23.97 3.29
CA GLY A 403 18.40 -24.70 2.56
C GLY A 403 19.19 -23.75 1.65
N SER A 404 19.81 -24.29 0.62
CA SER A 404 20.51 -23.50 -0.41
C SER A 404 20.18 -24.01 -1.81
N VAL A 405 20.35 -23.17 -2.81
CA VAL A 405 20.24 -23.53 -4.23
C VAL A 405 21.58 -23.23 -4.87
N ALA A 406 22.13 -24.14 -5.65
CA ALA A 406 23.28 -23.86 -6.49
C ALA A 406 23.09 -24.54 -7.85
N GLY A 407 23.81 -24.05 -8.85
CA GLY A 407 23.57 -24.50 -10.20
C GLY A 407 24.54 -23.95 -11.20
N THR A 408 24.51 -24.54 -12.39
CA THR A 408 25.29 -24.10 -13.56
C THR A 408 24.32 -23.82 -14.72
N LEU A 409 24.41 -22.62 -15.28
CA LEU A 409 23.66 -22.18 -16.44
C LEU A 409 24.60 -21.99 -17.62
N LEU A 410 24.26 -22.62 -18.75
CA LEU A 410 25.01 -22.51 -20.00
C LEU A 410 24.19 -21.77 -21.06
N LEU A 411 24.83 -21.40 -22.15
CA LEU A 411 24.19 -20.75 -23.29
C LEU A 411 24.26 -21.65 -24.53
N GLU A 412 23.15 -21.77 -25.25
CA GLU A 412 23.12 -22.43 -26.56
C GLU A 412 24.12 -21.76 -27.52
N GLY A 413 24.89 -22.56 -28.26
CA GLY A 413 25.92 -22.05 -29.18
C GLY A 413 27.25 -21.70 -28.52
N GLY A 414 27.44 -21.99 -27.22
CA GLY A 414 28.75 -21.89 -26.55
C GLY A 414 29.19 -20.47 -26.19
N GLY A 415 28.27 -19.51 -26.15
CA GLY A 415 28.54 -18.15 -25.69
C GLY A 415 28.97 -18.10 -24.21
N SER A 416 29.62 -17.00 -23.81
CA SER A 416 30.10 -16.85 -22.43
C SER A 416 28.93 -16.81 -21.43
N PRO A 417 28.86 -17.76 -20.46
CA PRO A 417 27.75 -17.86 -19.52
C PRO A 417 27.88 -16.90 -18.32
N VAL A 418 28.80 -15.94 -18.35
CA VAL A 418 28.92 -14.89 -17.32
C VAL A 418 27.73 -13.93 -17.35
N ASP A 419 27.35 -13.36 -16.21
CA ASP A 419 26.32 -12.32 -16.10
C ASP A 419 24.91 -12.73 -16.59
N ILE A 420 24.58 -14.03 -16.57
CA ILE A 420 23.18 -14.47 -16.65
C ILE A 420 22.52 -14.03 -15.34
N THR A 421 21.45 -13.25 -15.42
CA THR A 421 20.69 -12.83 -14.25
C THR A 421 19.78 -13.97 -13.84
N VAL A 422 19.91 -14.43 -12.60
CA VAL A 422 19.18 -15.57 -12.04
C VAL A 422 18.34 -15.07 -10.89
N THR A 423 17.03 -15.28 -10.94
CA THR A 423 16.11 -14.93 -9.86
C THR A 423 15.33 -16.17 -9.43
N LEU A 424 15.04 -16.29 -8.13
CA LEU A 424 14.06 -17.26 -7.64
C LEU A 424 12.70 -16.56 -7.62
N VAL A 425 11.79 -16.97 -8.52
CA VAL A 425 10.50 -16.31 -8.74
C VAL A 425 9.68 -16.30 -7.45
N GLY A 426 9.10 -15.13 -7.13
CA GLY A 426 8.31 -14.93 -5.91
C GLY A 426 9.14 -14.70 -4.64
N THR A 427 10.45 -14.47 -4.76
CA THR A 427 11.35 -14.16 -3.63
C THR A 427 12.26 -12.97 -3.95
N ALA A 428 13.03 -12.51 -2.96
CA ALA A 428 14.05 -11.48 -3.14
C ALA A 428 15.42 -12.04 -3.62
N PHE A 429 15.55 -13.36 -3.80
CA PHE A 429 16.83 -13.96 -4.19
C PHE A 429 17.13 -13.70 -5.67
N SER A 430 18.24 -13.00 -5.91
CA SER A 430 18.77 -12.68 -7.24
C SER A 430 20.30 -12.73 -7.24
N ALA A 431 20.89 -13.28 -8.29
CA ALA A 431 22.34 -13.41 -8.45
C ALA A 431 22.71 -13.32 -9.94
N ARG A 432 24.00 -13.14 -10.21
CA ARG A 432 24.57 -13.26 -11.56
C ARG A 432 25.54 -14.44 -11.59
N THR A 433 25.56 -15.14 -12.72
CA THR A 433 26.50 -16.25 -12.93
C THR A 433 27.93 -15.77 -13.13
N ASN A 434 28.90 -16.56 -12.67
CA ASN A 434 30.32 -16.34 -12.92
C ASN A 434 30.75 -16.81 -14.34
N GLY A 435 32.04 -16.76 -14.64
CA GLY A 435 32.59 -17.15 -15.96
C GLY A 435 32.36 -18.62 -16.36
N SER A 436 32.09 -19.51 -15.41
CA SER A 436 31.70 -20.91 -15.68
C SER A 436 30.19 -21.15 -15.65
N GLY A 437 29.38 -20.08 -15.53
CA GLY A 437 27.93 -20.18 -15.50
C GLY A 437 27.35 -20.54 -14.13
N GLN A 438 28.17 -20.56 -13.06
CA GLN A 438 27.74 -20.99 -11.74
C GLN A 438 27.07 -19.87 -10.95
N PHE A 439 26.05 -20.21 -10.16
CA PHE A 439 25.40 -19.33 -9.21
C PHE A 439 25.01 -20.09 -7.93
N SER A 440 24.73 -19.34 -6.85
CA SER A 440 24.23 -19.92 -5.61
C SER A 440 23.38 -18.94 -4.80
N PHE A 441 22.37 -19.46 -4.11
CA PHE A 441 21.54 -18.78 -3.11
C PHE A 441 21.64 -19.51 -1.78
N SER A 442 21.99 -18.80 -0.71
CA SER A 442 22.00 -19.32 0.66
C SER A 442 20.72 -18.96 1.41
N SER A 443 20.33 -19.78 2.39
CA SER A 443 19.22 -19.48 3.32
C SER A 443 17.86 -19.34 2.63
N VAL A 444 17.64 -20.10 1.57
CA VAL A 444 16.37 -20.15 0.84
C VAL A 444 15.37 -20.96 1.66
N PRO A 445 14.15 -20.46 1.95
CA PRO A 445 13.13 -21.24 2.64
C PRO A 445 12.83 -22.56 1.90
N SER A 446 12.55 -23.62 2.64
CA SER A 446 12.29 -24.96 2.08
C SER A 446 10.96 -24.96 1.32
N GLY A 447 10.95 -25.38 0.07
CA GLY A 447 9.80 -25.32 -0.82
C GLY A 447 10.19 -25.56 -2.28
N THR A 448 9.19 -25.67 -3.15
CA THR A 448 9.43 -25.72 -4.60
C THR A 448 9.34 -24.31 -5.17
N TYR A 449 10.38 -23.92 -5.89
CA TYR A 449 10.52 -22.62 -6.54
C TYR A 449 10.77 -22.80 -8.03
N THR A 450 10.39 -21.80 -8.80
CA THR A 450 10.78 -21.69 -10.20
C THR A 450 11.91 -20.68 -10.28
N LEU A 451 13.02 -21.04 -10.92
CA LEU A 451 14.03 -20.06 -11.29
C LEU A 451 13.60 -19.32 -12.54
N GLU A 452 14.06 -18.08 -12.68
CA GLU A 452 14.02 -17.35 -13.93
C GLU A 452 15.44 -16.88 -14.23
N ALA A 453 16.03 -17.46 -15.27
CA ALA A 453 17.34 -17.09 -15.76
C ALA A 453 17.20 -16.30 -17.05
N THR A 454 17.71 -15.07 -17.08
CA THR A 454 17.59 -14.15 -18.22
C THR A 454 18.95 -13.62 -18.67
N LYS A 455 19.12 -13.54 -19.98
CA LYS A 455 20.27 -12.92 -20.63
C LYS A 455 19.86 -12.37 -21.99
N ALA A 456 20.31 -11.17 -22.33
CA ALA A 456 19.99 -10.54 -23.62
C ALA A 456 20.42 -11.44 -24.79
N GLY A 457 19.55 -11.59 -25.79
CA GLY A 457 19.76 -12.47 -26.94
C GLY A 457 19.38 -13.95 -26.71
N TYR A 458 18.93 -14.32 -25.51
CA TYR A 458 18.54 -15.69 -25.16
C TYR A 458 17.12 -15.74 -24.58
N ALA A 459 16.47 -16.87 -24.80
CA ALA A 459 15.19 -17.25 -24.20
C ALA A 459 15.34 -17.38 -22.67
N PRO A 460 14.38 -16.86 -21.86
CA PRO A 460 14.39 -17.09 -20.42
C PRO A 460 14.25 -18.58 -20.08
N ALA A 461 15.16 -19.12 -19.27
CA ALA A 461 15.06 -20.50 -18.79
C ALA A 461 14.33 -20.52 -17.43
N ARG A 462 13.34 -21.41 -17.29
CA ARG A 462 12.48 -21.49 -16.08
C ARG A 462 12.46 -22.87 -15.39
N PRO A 463 13.60 -23.42 -14.96
CA PRO A 463 13.62 -24.73 -14.29
C PRO A 463 13.01 -24.64 -12.89
N SER A 464 12.35 -25.72 -12.45
CA SER A 464 11.88 -25.85 -11.08
C SER A 464 12.99 -26.43 -10.19
N VAL A 465 13.01 -26.02 -8.92
CA VAL A 465 13.94 -26.54 -7.90
C VAL A 465 13.17 -26.73 -6.58
N THR A 466 13.39 -27.87 -5.92
CA THR A 466 12.85 -28.10 -4.58
C THR A 466 13.96 -27.96 -3.54
N VAL A 467 13.82 -26.97 -2.67
CA VAL A 467 14.71 -26.71 -1.55
C VAL A 467 14.21 -27.46 -0.33
N ARG A 468 15.09 -28.24 0.30
CA ARG A 468 14.82 -28.94 1.56
C ARG A 468 15.66 -28.34 2.68
N ALA A 469 15.24 -28.60 3.91
CA ALA A 469 15.92 -28.12 5.11
C ALA A 469 17.37 -28.60 5.16
N ASN A 470 18.31 -27.66 5.39
CA ASN A 470 19.75 -27.93 5.51
C ASN A 470 20.39 -28.66 4.32
N GLU A 471 19.74 -28.70 3.17
CA GLU A 471 20.25 -29.32 1.94
C GLU A 471 20.58 -28.26 0.89
N GLN A 472 21.50 -28.58 -0.02
CA GLN A 472 21.78 -27.79 -1.22
C GLN A 472 21.08 -28.43 -2.42
N ALA A 473 20.04 -27.76 -2.94
CA ALA A 473 19.36 -28.17 -4.16
C ALA A 473 20.18 -27.75 -5.39
N GLN A 474 20.39 -28.69 -6.32
CA GLN A 474 21.13 -28.46 -7.55
C GLN A 474 20.18 -28.23 -8.72
N VAL A 475 20.46 -27.21 -9.55
CA VAL A 475 19.65 -26.91 -10.73
C VAL A 475 20.53 -26.44 -11.88
N ASN A 476 20.50 -27.18 -12.99
CA ASN A 476 21.28 -26.87 -14.19
C ASN A 476 20.35 -26.66 -15.37
N ALA A 477 20.66 -25.69 -16.22
CA ALA A 477 19.90 -25.42 -17.44
C ALA A 477 20.78 -24.80 -18.52
N THR A 478 20.33 -24.86 -19.76
CA THR A 478 20.93 -24.14 -20.88
C THR A 478 19.90 -23.16 -21.43
N LEU A 479 20.26 -21.88 -21.53
CA LEU A 479 19.40 -20.87 -22.14
C LEU A 479 19.50 -21.01 -23.67
N ALA A 480 18.35 -21.24 -24.31
CA ALA A 480 18.25 -21.30 -25.76
C ALA A 480 18.42 -19.90 -26.37
N LEU A 481 18.91 -19.81 -27.61
CA LEU A 481 18.93 -18.54 -28.35
C LEU A 481 17.51 -18.02 -28.51
N ALA A 482 17.32 -16.71 -28.32
CA ALA A 482 16.02 -16.11 -28.56
C ALA A 482 15.71 -16.17 -30.07
N ARG A 483 14.67 -16.91 -30.45
CA ARG A 483 14.22 -17.05 -31.83
C ARG A 483 12.76 -16.61 -32.00
N GLY A 484 12.42 -16.15 -33.19
CA GLY A 484 11.05 -15.80 -33.61
C GLY A 484 10.88 -16.04 -35.10
N ASP A 485 9.69 -15.74 -35.62
CA ASP A 485 9.32 -16.00 -37.00
C ASP A 485 8.96 -14.69 -37.71
N ILE A 486 9.14 -14.64 -39.03
CA ILE A 486 8.56 -13.60 -39.89
C ILE A 486 7.59 -14.30 -40.83
N GLU A 487 6.36 -13.82 -40.90
CA GLU A 487 5.40 -14.27 -41.92
C GLU A 487 4.73 -13.09 -42.59
N GLY A 488 4.09 -13.32 -43.71
CA GLY A 488 3.54 -12.21 -44.46
C GLY A 488 2.89 -12.60 -45.75
N VAL A 489 2.33 -11.60 -46.43
CA VAL A 489 1.80 -11.73 -47.79
C VAL A 489 2.48 -10.71 -48.68
N VAL A 490 2.93 -11.15 -49.85
CA VAL A 490 3.32 -10.26 -50.94
C VAL A 490 2.22 -10.21 -51.99
N LEU A 491 1.73 -9.02 -52.28
CA LEU A 491 0.73 -8.75 -53.31
C LEU A 491 1.38 -7.99 -54.48
N LEU A 492 0.84 -8.18 -55.68
CA LEU A 492 1.17 -7.38 -56.85
C LEU A 492 0.02 -6.41 -57.12
N GLU A 493 0.33 -5.16 -57.46
CA GLU A 493 -0.65 -4.09 -57.70
C GLU A 493 -1.75 -4.49 -58.70
N ASP A 494 -1.35 -5.05 -59.85
CA ASP A 494 -2.24 -5.28 -61.00
C ASP A 494 -2.33 -6.75 -61.47
N ALA A 495 -1.83 -7.71 -60.66
CA ALA A 495 -1.77 -9.11 -61.07
C ALA A 495 -2.50 -10.05 -60.11
N PRO A 496 -3.34 -10.98 -60.62
CA PRO A 496 -4.08 -11.92 -59.79
C PRO A 496 -3.19 -13.04 -59.23
N THR A 497 -2.01 -13.28 -59.83
CA THR A 497 -1.09 -14.33 -59.37
C THR A 497 -0.06 -13.75 -58.41
N THR A 498 -0.06 -14.24 -57.18
CA THR A 498 0.90 -13.83 -56.14
C THR A 498 1.92 -14.92 -55.79
N SER A 499 1.95 -16.01 -56.57
CA SER A 499 2.89 -17.12 -56.39
C SER A 499 4.22 -16.91 -57.10
N GLY A 500 5.30 -17.40 -56.48
CA GLY A 500 6.64 -17.38 -57.06
C GLY A 500 7.44 -16.10 -56.75
N ILE A 501 6.81 -15.09 -56.13
CA ILE A 501 7.47 -13.82 -55.79
C ILE A 501 8.63 -14.11 -54.84
N SER A 502 9.82 -13.63 -55.20
CA SER A 502 11.03 -13.90 -54.42
C SER A 502 11.07 -12.97 -53.22
N VAL A 503 11.29 -13.53 -52.03
CA VAL A 503 11.49 -12.78 -50.79
C VAL A 503 12.78 -13.28 -50.15
N ALA A 504 13.67 -12.36 -49.81
CA ALA A 504 14.93 -12.67 -49.14
C ALA A 504 15.14 -11.83 -47.89
N LEU A 505 15.89 -12.40 -46.96
CA LEU A 505 16.46 -11.69 -45.81
C LEU A 505 17.89 -11.30 -46.13
N VAL A 506 18.19 -10.00 -46.07
CA VAL A 506 19.51 -9.46 -46.43
C VAL A 506 20.60 -9.96 -45.47
N GLU A 507 20.32 -10.02 -44.17
CA GLU A 507 21.33 -10.24 -43.14
C GLU A 507 21.85 -11.69 -43.08
N ASN A 508 20.99 -12.66 -43.38
CA ASN A 508 21.37 -14.08 -43.35
C ASN A 508 21.37 -14.75 -44.74
N GLY A 509 21.01 -14.01 -45.79
CA GLY A 509 20.99 -14.48 -47.18
C GLY A 509 19.93 -15.54 -47.50
N SER A 510 18.96 -15.76 -46.60
CA SER A 510 17.90 -16.75 -46.83
C SER A 510 16.90 -16.22 -47.83
N THR A 511 16.55 -17.03 -48.84
CA THR A 511 15.61 -16.67 -49.90
C THR A 511 14.56 -17.75 -50.06
N LEU A 512 13.31 -17.35 -50.27
CA LEU A 512 12.18 -18.22 -50.57
C LEU A 512 11.29 -17.60 -51.65
N THR A 513 10.26 -18.33 -52.06
CA THR A 513 9.22 -17.83 -52.98
C THR A 513 7.85 -17.95 -52.34
N THR A 514 6.93 -17.05 -52.69
CA THR A 514 5.57 -17.02 -52.15
C THR A 514 4.66 -18.12 -52.70
N ASP A 515 3.69 -18.54 -51.89
CA ASP A 515 2.66 -19.53 -52.29
C ASP A 515 1.57 -18.94 -53.22
N ALA A 516 0.56 -19.74 -53.59
CA ALA A 516 -0.55 -19.34 -54.46
C ALA A 516 -1.38 -18.15 -53.94
N GLN A 517 -1.29 -17.86 -52.65
CA GLN A 517 -1.97 -16.75 -51.98
C GLN A 517 -1.01 -15.60 -51.64
N GLY A 518 0.25 -15.66 -52.10
CA GLY A 518 1.27 -14.65 -51.84
C GLY A 518 1.96 -14.79 -50.50
N ARG A 519 1.71 -15.86 -49.75
CA ARG A 519 2.23 -16.00 -48.38
C ARG A 519 3.68 -16.45 -48.37
N PHE A 520 4.42 -15.98 -47.38
CA PHE A 520 5.76 -16.45 -47.06
C PHE A 520 5.96 -16.58 -45.55
N ARG A 521 6.92 -17.41 -45.15
CA ARG A 521 7.31 -17.59 -43.75
C ARG A 521 8.78 -17.95 -43.61
N PHE A 522 9.50 -17.21 -42.77
CA PHE A 522 10.84 -17.53 -42.27
C PHE A 522 10.74 -17.92 -40.80
N GLU A 523 11.21 -19.11 -40.46
CA GLU A 523 11.09 -19.67 -39.12
C GLU A 523 12.41 -19.65 -38.36
N ALA A 524 12.33 -19.64 -37.02
CA ALA A 524 13.46 -19.84 -36.12
C ALA A 524 14.63 -18.86 -36.32
N LEU A 525 14.31 -17.62 -36.71
CA LEU A 525 15.27 -16.53 -36.87
C LEU A 525 15.71 -16.00 -35.51
N ARG A 526 16.99 -15.69 -35.34
CA ARG A 526 17.49 -15.07 -34.11
C ARG A 526 16.81 -13.72 -33.89
N ALA A 527 16.42 -13.39 -32.67
CA ALA A 527 15.85 -12.09 -32.35
C ALA A 527 16.80 -10.96 -32.77
N GLY A 528 16.26 -9.94 -33.43
CA GLY A 528 17.02 -8.88 -34.06
C GLY A 528 16.28 -8.23 -35.22
N THR A 529 16.90 -7.22 -35.81
CA THR A 529 16.35 -6.50 -36.97
C THR A 529 16.76 -7.20 -38.25
N TYR A 530 15.79 -7.43 -39.14
CA TYR A 530 16.01 -8.00 -40.46
C TYR A 530 15.43 -7.08 -41.54
N THR A 531 16.07 -7.07 -42.69
CA THR A 531 15.60 -6.37 -43.89
C THR A 531 15.09 -7.41 -44.87
N LEU A 532 13.78 -7.38 -45.12
CA LEU A 532 13.16 -8.16 -46.18
C LEU A 532 13.28 -7.38 -47.48
N THR A 533 13.74 -8.08 -48.51
CA THR A 533 13.71 -7.59 -49.89
C THR A 533 12.78 -8.51 -50.67
N ALA A 534 11.71 -7.96 -51.24
CA ALA A 534 10.81 -8.69 -52.12
C ALA A 534 10.95 -8.15 -53.55
N TRP A 535 10.98 -9.05 -54.53
CA TRP A 535 11.06 -8.66 -55.94
C TRP A 535 10.38 -9.66 -56.86
N TRP A 536 9.86 -9.14 -57.97
CA TRP A 536 9.26 -9.89 -59.05
C TRP A 536 9.59 -9.21 -60.38
N ASN A 537 9.67 -9.96 -61.47
CA ASN A 537 10.05 -9.40 -62.77
C ASN A 537 9.00 -8.39 -63.28
N GLY A 538 9.44 -7.19 -63.64
CA GLY A 538 8.57 -6.08 -64.08
C GLY A 538 7.90 -5.29 -62.95
N TYR A 539 8.31 -5.53 -61.69
CA TYR A 539 7.84 -4.81 -60.50
C TYR A 539 9.02 -4.27 -59.71
N GLU A 540 8.85 -3.10 -59.10
CA GLU A 540 9.87 -2.45 -58.29
C GLU A 540 10.18 -3.32 -57.08
N ARG A 541 11.48 -3.45 -56.78
CA ARG A 541 11.94 -4.13 -55.58
C ARG A 541 11.56 -3.29 -54.36
N GLU A 542 10.86 -3.90 -53.42
CA GLU A 542 10.45 -3.25 -52.17
C GLU A 542 11.26 -3.83 -51.00
N GLU A 543 11.73 -2.94 -50.12
CA GLU A 543 12.45 -3.32 -48.90
C GLU A 543 11.66 -2.94 -47.65
N ARG A 544 11.61 -3.86 -46.69
CA ARG A 544 10.95 -3.63 -45.39
C ARG A 544 11.83 -4.12 -44.26
N THR A 545 12.19 -3.19 -43.36
CA THR A 545 12.88 -3.52 -42.13
C THR A 545 11.91 -3.91 -41.04
N VAL A 546 12.15 -5.05 -40.40
CA VAL A 546 11.26 -5.62 -39.38
C VAL A 546 12.07 -6.13 -38.20
N GLU A 547 11.48 -6.05 -37.01
CA GLU A 547 12.09 -6.57 -35.80
C GLU A 547 11.51 -7.95 -35.48
N VAL A 548 12.39 -8.95 -35.37
CA VAL A 548 12.05 -10.28 -34.86
C VAL A 548 12.25 -10.27 -33.36
N ARG A 549 11.17 -10.55 -32.63
CA ARG A 549 11.17 -10.66 -31.18
C ARG A 549 11.02 -12.12 -30.75
N PHE A 550 11.47 -12.42 -29.54
CA PHE A 550 11.46 -13.77 -28.99
C PHE A 550 10.04 -14.37 -28.94
N GLU A 551 9.86 -15.58 -29.46
CA GLU A 551 8.58 -16.33 -29.52
C GLU A 551 7.41 -15.54 -30.15
N GLN A 552 7.72 -14.52 -30.95
CA GLN A 552 6.73 -13.76 -31.70
C GLN A 552 6.86 -14.06 -33.19
N THR A 553 5.71 -14.09 -33.85
CA THR A 553 5.61 -14.05 -35.30
C THR A 553 5.35 -12.62 -35.72
N THR A 554 6.32 -12.02 -36.41
CA THR A 554 6.19 -10.68 -36.96
C THR A 554 5.53 -10.76 -38.33
N THR A 555 4.32 -10.21 -38.47
CA THR A 555 3.59 -10.19 -39.74
C THR A 555 3.96 -8.97 -40.58
N VAL A 556 4.27 -9.20 -41.87
CA VAL A 556 4.77 -8.17 -42.79
C VAL A 556 4.07 -8.31 -44.14
N ASN A 557 3.29 -7.30 -44.52
CA ASN A 557 2.65 -7.29 -45.83
C ASN A 557 3.42 -6.35 -46.75
N ILE A 558 3.72 -6.83 -47.97
CA ILE A 558 4.46 -6.10 -48.98
C ILE A 558 3.58 -6.04 -50.24
N THR A 559 3.42 -4.87 -50.81
CA THR A 559 2.81 -4.72 -52.14
C THR A 559 3.89 -4.26 -53.09
N LEU A 560 4.18 -5.04 -54.13
CA LEU A 560 5.12 -4.62 -55.17
C LEU A 560 4.35 -3.81 -56.22
N MET A 561 4.82 -2.60 -56.45
CA MET A 561 4.30 -1.70 -57.48
C MET A 561 4.97 -2.00 -58.81
N ARG A 562 4.27 -1.77 -59.91
CA ARG A 562 4.85 -2.01 -61.24
C ARG A 562 5.98 -1.01 -61.51
N GLU A 563 7.08 -1.45 -62.11
CA GLU A 563 8.17 -0.52 -62.46
C GLU A 563 7.62 0.60 -63.36
N SER A 564 7.95 1.86 -63.04
CA SER A 564 7.50 3.01 -63.83
C SER A 564 8.63 3.65 -64.65
N GLY A 565 8.26 4.24 -65.78
CA GLY A 565 9.14 4.96 -66.71
C GLY A 565 8.52 6.27 -67.18
N ALA A 566 9.20 6.99 -68.06
CA ALA A 566 8.71 8.23 -68.64
C ALA A 566 8.64 8.13 -70.17
N VAL A 567 7.58 8.65 -70.78
CA VAL A 567 7.50 8.80 -72.24
C VAL A 567 7.78 10.25 -72.59
N ARG A 568 8.84 10.48 -73.35
CA ARG A 568 9.25 11.82 -73.78
C ARG A 568 9.23 11.90 -75.30
N GLY A 569 8.85 13.02 -75.86
CA GLY A 569 8.76 13.08 -77.31
C GLY A 569 8.52 14.46 -77.88
N THR A 570 8.49 14.52 -79.20
CA THR A 570 8.06 15.72 -79.93
C THR A 570 6.91 15.41 -80.86
N VAL A 571 6.01 16.37 -81.03
CA VAL A 571 4.98 16.33 -82.06
C VAL A 571 5.08 17.55 -82.95
N GLN A 572 5.30 17.32 -84.24
CA GLN A 572 5.35 18.39 -85.25
C GLN A 572 4.04 18.46 -86.04
N LEU A 573 3.61 19.68 -86.35
CA LEU A 573 2.44 19.94 -87.19
C LEU A 573 2.89 20.47 -88.54
N THR A 574 2.56 19.75 -89.59
CA THR A 574 2.99 20.09 -90.94
C THR A 574 2.35 21.42 -91.38
N GLY A 575 3.17 22.40 -91.73
CA GLY A 575 2.75 23.71 -92.23
C GLY A 575 2.52 24.79 -91.17
N GLU A 576 2.79 24.51 -89.89
CA GLU A 576 2.70 25.48 -88.78
C GLU A 576 4.06 25.67 -88.12
N SER A 577 4.36 26.88 -87.65
CA SER A 577 5.59 27.17 -86.89
C SER A 577 5.43 27.03 -85.37
N ASN A 578 4.20 26.91 -84.87
CA ASN A 578 3.89 26.72 -83.45
C ASN A 578 3.21 25.37 -83.21
N HIS A 579 3.90 24.49 -82.49
CA HIS A 579 3.47 23.11 -82.25
C HIS A 579 2.76 22.91 -80.90
N ALA A 580 2.44 23.98 -80.17
CA ALA A 580 1.77 23.90 -78.88
C ALA A 580 0.33 23.36 -78.95
N GLY A 581 -0.13 22.75 -77.86
CA GLY A 581 -1.54 22.37 -77.68
C GLY A 581 -1.98 21.14 -78.47
N VAL A 582 -1.04 20.30 -78.91
CA VAL A 582 -1.35 18.92 -79.32
C VAL A 582 -1.54 18.09 -78.06
N SER A 583 -2.69 17.43 -77.93
CA SER A 583 -2.94 16.51 -76.81
C SER A 583 -2.30 15.17 -77.13
N VAL A 584 -1.49 14.67 -76.19
CA VAL A 584 -0.80 13.40 -76.27
C VAL A 584 -1.24 12.53 -75.10
N ALA A 585 -1.81 11.36 -75.40
CA ALA A 585 -2.34 10.43 -74.41
C ALA A 585 -1.85 9.01 -74.67
N LEU A 586 -1.69 8.22 -73.62
CA LEU A 586 -1.37 6.79 -73.67
C LEU A 586 -2.63 5.95 -73.48
N SER A 587 -2.81 4.92 -74.30
CA SER A 587 -3.96 4.01 -74.19
C SER A 587 -4.01 3.33 -72.82
N GLY A 588 -5.11 3.48 -72.08
CA GLY A 588 -5.31 2.83 -70.77
C GLY A 588 -4.54 3.49 -69.62
N HIS A 589 -4.01 4.70 -69.81
CA HIS A 589 -3.37 5.49 -68.76
C HIS A 589 -4.02 6.87 -68.67
N GLU A 590 -4.34 7.33 -67.46
CA GLU A 590 -5.06 8.60 -67.25
C GLU A 590 -4.24 9.85 -67.57
N ALA A 591 -2.90 9.73 -67.58
CA ALA A 591 -2.02 10.87 -67.83
C ALA A 591 -2.10 11.33 -69.31
N VAL A 592 -2.47 12.60 -69.48
CA VAL A 592 -2.48 13.31 -70.77
C VAL A 592 -1.52 14.49 -70.68
N ALA A 593 -0.66 14.64 -71.68
CA ALA A 593 0.25 15.77 -71.81
C ALA A 593 -0.16 16.65 -72.99
N THR A 594 0.14 17.93 -72.90
CA THR A 594 0.00 18.86 -74.02
C THR A 594 1.38 19.33 -74.47
N THR A 595 1.60 19.39 -75.78
CA THR A 595 2.88 19.86 -76.31
C THR A 595 3.12 21.34 -76.05
N ASP A 596 4.37 21.71 -75.82
CA ASP A 596 4.82 23.11 -75.80
C ASP A 596 4.97 23.70 -77.22
N ALA A 597 5.38 24.97 -77.32
CA ALA A 597 5.49 25.68 -78.61
C ALA A 597 6.47 25.03 -79.60
N GLN A 598 7.45 24.29 -79.08
CA GLN A 598 8.46 23.54 -79.84
C GLN A 598 7.98 22.11 -80.16
N GLY A 599 6.85 21.68 -79.58
CA GLY A 599 6.23 20.39 -79.81
C GLY A 599 6.62 19.34 -78.76
N HIS A 600 7.38 19.68 -77.72
CA HIS A 600 7.81 18.71 -76.71
C HIS A 600 6.69 18.34 -75.75
N PHE A 601 6.63 17.06 -75.37
CA PHE A 601 5.77 16.57 -74.30
C PHE A 601 6.51 15.55 -73.44
N VAL A 602 6.05 15.41 -72.20
CA VAL A 602 6.55 14.43 -71.24
C VAL A 602 5.35 13.83 -70.50
N LEU A 603 5.29 12.50 -70.44
CA LEU A 603 4.38 11.73 -69.60
C LEU A 603 5.24 10.97 -68.59
N GLU A 604 5.25 11.43 -67.35
CA GLU A 604 6.00 10.81 -66.23
C GLU A 604 5.13 9.75 -65.53
N GLY A 605 5.76 8.77 -64.86
CA GLY A 605 5.06 7.79 -64.01
C GLY A 605 4.27 6.73 -64.78
N VAL A 606 4.68 6.42 -66.02
CA VAL A 606 4.00 5.42 -66.86
C VAL A 606 4.49 4.03 -66.47
N ALA A 607 3.59 3.18 -65.96
CA ALA A 607 3.93 1.80 -65.62
C ALA A 607 4.54 1.05 -66.84
N ALA A 608 5.45 0.11 -66.59
CA ALA A 608 6.15 -0.62 -67.63
C ALA A 608 5.16 -1.53 -68.38
N GLY A 609 5.22 -1.50 -69.72
CA GLY A 609 4.28 -2.23 -70.56
C GLY A 609 4.18 -1.64 -71.96
N ARG A 610 3.36 -2.29 -72.78
CA ARG A 610 3.13 -1.89 -74.16
C ARG A 610 1.91 -0.98 -74.25
N TYR A 611 2.12 0.24 -74.73
CA TYR A 611 1.09 1.26 -74.86
C TYR A 611 0.99 1.76 -76.29
N THR A 612 -0.16 2.30 -76.66
CA THR A 612 -0.32 3.08 -77.88
C THR A 612 -0.38 4.55 -77.51
N LEU A 613 0.62 5.31 -77.96
CA LEU A 613 0.65 6.76 -77.80
C LEU A 613 -0.13 7.40 -78.95
N THR A 614 -1.06 8.26 -78.58
CA THR A 614 -1.97 8.93 -79.52
C THR A 614 -1.80 10.43 -79.40
N ALA A 615 -1.37 11.08 -80.48
CA ALA A 615 -1.31 12.54 -80.58
C ALA A 615 -2.47 13.06 -81.44
N ARG A 616 -3.23 14.02 -80.90
CA ARG A 616 -4.42 14.58 -81.54
C ARG A 616 -4.43 16.10 -81.46
N ARG A 617 -4.71 16.73 -82.60
CA ARG A 617 -5.05 18.15 -82.71
C ARG A 617 -6.15 18.32 -83.75
N ALA A 618 -7.11 19.21 -83.47
CA ALA A 618 -8.21 19.49 -84.39
C ALA A 618 -7.69 19.96 -85.76
N ASN A 619 -8.34 19.53 -86.84
CA ASN A 619 -7.99 19.82 -88.25
C ASN A 619 -6.69 19.20 -88.77
N TYR A 620 -6.06 18.33 -87.97
CA TYR A 620 -4.95 17.49 -88.41
C TYR A 620 -5.32 15.99 -88.33
N THR A 621 -4.61 15.15 -89.07
CA THR A 621 -4.66 13.70 -88.98
C THR A 621 -4.28 13.28 -87.57
N LYS A 622 -4.87 12.20 -87.05
CA LYS A 622 -4.39 11.62 -85.79
C LYS A 622 -3.10 10.84 -86.07
N ALA A 623 -2.12 10.93 -85.17
CA ALA A 623 -0.92 10.10 -85.23
C ALA A 623 -0.90 9.15 -84.04
N GLU A 624 -0.72 7.86 -84.31
CA GLU A 624 -0.72 6.80 -83.31
C GLU A 624 0.55 5.97 -83.51
N THR A 625 1.27 5.68 -82.43
CA THR A 625 2.42 4.78 -82.46
C THR A 625 2.40 3.85 -81.26
N ALA A 626 2.79 2.61 -81.46
CA ALA A 626 3.00 1.67 -80.36
C ALA A 626 4.38 1.93 -79.75
N LEU A 627 4.43 1.99 -78.42
CA LEU A 627 5.68 2.10 -77.69
C LEU A 627 5.68 1.12 -76.51
N ASP A 628 6.88 0.68 -76.14
CA ASP A 628 7.11 -0.21 -75.01
C ASP A 628 7.82 0.61 -73.93
N VAL A 629 7.13 0.89 -72.83
CA VAL A 629 7.70 1.59 -71.67
C VAL A 629 8.38 0.56 -70.80
N ARG A 630 9.65 0.79 -70.48
CA ARG A 630 10.42 -0.06 -69.56
C ARG A 630 10.76 0.76 -68.32
N GLY A 631 10.85 0.09 -67.17
CA GLY A 631 11.24 0.72 -65.92
C GLY A 631 12.57 1.46 -66.04
N GLY A 632 12.62 2.72 -65.61
CA GLY A 632 13.86 3.50 -65.51
C GLY A 632 14.48 4.06 -66.81
N GLU A 633 14.05 3.65 -68.00
CA GLU A 633 14.53 4.22 -69.28
C GLU A 633 13.42 5.02 -69.99
N PRO A 634 13.64 6.32 -70.31
CA PRO A 634 12.61 7.11 -70.96
C PRO A 634 12.42 6.70 -72.43
N ALA A 635 11.20 6.30 -72.79
CA ALA A 635 10.85 5.97 -74.17
C ALA A 635 10.71 7.26 -74.99
N ALA A 636 11.60 7.45 -75.97
CA ALA A 636 11.61 8.62 -76.85
C ALA A 636 10.78 8.38 -78.11
N VAL A 637 9.82 9.27 -78.43
CA VAL A 637 9.00 9.14 -79.64
C VAL A 637 8.75 10.48 -80.33
N ASN A 638 8.84 10.49 -81.66
CA ASN A 638 8.55 11.67 -82.47
C ASN A 638 7.37 11.37 -83.39
N LEU A 639 6.39 12.27 -83.44
CA LEU A 639 5.17 12.16 -84.25
C LEU A 639 5.00 13.40 -85.14
N SER A 640 4.37 13.22 -86.29
CA SER A 640 4.01 14.32 -87.20
C SER A 640 2.53 14.22 -87.59
N LEU A 641 1.83 15.34 -87.56
CA LEU A 641 0.40 15.44 -87.89
C LEU A 641 0.21 16.30 -89.15
N GLU A 642 -0.60 15.85 -90.09
CA GLU A 642 -0.87 16.49 -91.40
C GLU A 642 -2.27 17.12 -91.46
N ARG A 643 -2.47 18.22 -92.22
CA ARG A 643 -3.74 18.96 -92.23
C ARG A 643 -4.84 18.28 -93.06
N LEU A 644 -6.08 18.16 -92.55
CA LEU A 644 -7.24 17.53 -93.22
C LEU A 644 -8.15 18.57 -93.95
N GLY A 645 -8.60 18.27 -95.18
CA GLY A 645 -9.52 19.10 -96.02
C GLY A 645 -11.04 18.91 -95.76
N ALA A 646 -11.90 19.76 -96.34
CA ALA A 646 -13.34 19.97 -96.00
C ALA A 646 -14.38 19.03 -96.69
N LEU A 647 -15.59 18.86 -96.11
CA LEU A 647 -16.63 17.83 -96.40
C LEU A 647 -18.03 18.42 -96.74
N GLU A 648 -18.77 17.88 -97.74
CA GLU A 648 -20.20 18.14 -98.06
C GLU A 648 -21.14 17.05 -97.47
N VAL A 649 -22.39 17.37 -97.10
CA VAL A 649 -23.38 16.40 -96.56
C VAL A 649 -24.71 16.42 -97.35
N SER A 650 -25.10 15.27 -97.91
CA SER A 650 -26.39 15.02 -98.58
C SER A 650 -27.16 13.93 -97.80
N ALA A 651 -28.42 14.19 -97.44
CA ALA A 651 -29.32 13.24 -96.77
C ALA A 651 -30.27 12.56 -97.79
N PRO A 652 -30.87 11.37 -97.48
CA PRO A 652 -31.71 10.63 -98.44
C PRO A 652 -33.04 11.33 -98.81
N LYS A 653 -33.62 10.96 -99.96
CA LYS A 653 -34.88 11.49 -100.51
C LYS A 653 -36.07 11.33 -99.56
N LEU A 654 -36.86 12.39 -99.37
CA LEU A 654 -38.00 12.43 -98.43
C LEU A 654 -39.30 12.85 -99.11
N ALA A 655 -40.41 12.17 -98.80
CA ALA A 655 -41.75 12.50 -99.29
C ALA A 655 -42.30 13.76 -98.59
N VAL A 656 -42.39 14.89 -99.29
CA VAL A 656 -42.83 16.18 -98.71
C VAL A 656 -44.22 16.53 -99.23
N GLN A 657 -45.19 16.84 -98.35
CA GLN A 657 -46.58 17.13 -98.69
C GLN A 657 -47.07 18.49 -98.12
N GLY A 658 -46.26 19.56 -98.27
CA GLY A 658 -46.57 20.88 -97.69
C GLY A 658 -46.48 20.92 -96.15
N GLY A 659 -46.19 22.09 -95.56
CA GLY A 659 -46.07 22.24 -94.10
C GLY A 659 -44.68 22.67 -93.60
N HIS A 660 -44.31 22.21 -92.41
CA HIS A 660 -43.04 22.55 -91.72
C HIS A 660 -42.03 21.39 -91.84
N LEU A 661 -40.79 21.70 -92.24
CA LEU A 661 -39.65 20.78 -92.23
C LEU A 661 -38.77 21.09 -91.02
N THR A 662 -38.49 20.10 -90.18
CA THR A 662 -37.58 20.23 -89.04
C THR A 662 -36.31 19.42 -89.27
N LEU A 663 -35.17 20.09 -89.14
CA LEU A 663 -33.84 19.51 -89.13
C LEU A 663 -33.33 19.52 -87.68
N THR A 664 -32.89 18.37 -87.18
CA THR A 664 -32.33 18.23 -85.82
C THR A 664 -30.91 17.71 -85.91
N GLY A 665 -30.02 18.25 -85.08
CA GLY A 665 -28.62 17.87 -85.08
C GLY A 665 -27.77 18.72 -84.16
N SER A 666 -26.50 18.92 -84.47
CA SER A 666 -25.61 19.83 -83.73
C SER A 666 -24.71 20.60 -84.69
N GLY A 667 -24.31 21.82 -84.36
CA GLY A 667 -23.41 22.63 -85.18
C GLY A 667 -24.07 23.54 -86.21
N PHE A 668 -25.39 23.76 -86.19
CA PHE A 668 -26.00 24.76 -87.08
C PHE A 668 -25.64 26.22 -86.72
N GLY A 669 -25.07 26.45 -85.54
CA GLY A 669 -24.79 27.76 -84.98
C GLY A 669 -26.01 28.38 -84.27
N GLU A 670 -25.77 29.16 -83.21
CA GLU A 670 -26.84 29.84 -82.46
C GLU A 670 -27.55 30.93 -83.30
N GLU A 671 -26.87 31.46 -84.33
CA GLU A 671 -27.42 32.44 -85.28
C GLU A 671 -27.25 31.95 -86.72
N ARG A 672 -28.15 32.38 -87.62
CA ARG A 672 -28.16 31.99 -89.03
C ARG A 672 -26.91 32.51 -89.77
N GLY A 673 -25.92 31.65 -89.96
CA GLY A 673 -24.74 31.90 -90.80
C GLY A 673 -25.01 31.76 -92.31
N PRO A 674 -23.97 31.82 -93.17
CA PRO A 674 -24.06 31.69 -94.63
C PRO A 674 -24.31 30.22 -95.07
N PHE A 675 -25.42 29.65 -94.60
CA PHE A 675 -25.89 28.31 -94.93
C PHE A 675 -26.94 28.36 -96.05
N THR A 676 -26.90 27.39 -96.95
CA THR A 676 -27.97 27.19 -97.94
C THR A 676 -28.63 25.83 -97.71
N ILE A 677 -29.96 25.83 -97.55
CA ILE A 677 -30.78 24.62 -97.47
C ILE A 677 -31.61 24.57 -98.75
N THR A 678 -31.56 23.45 -99.47
CA THR A 678 -32.43 23.21 -100.61
C THR A 678 -33.30 21.98 -100.40
N VAL A 679 -34.56 22.05 -100.85
CA VAL A 679 -35.51 20.93 -100.88
C VAL A 679 -35.93 20.74 -102.33
N GLY A 680 -35.63 19.57 -102.91
CA GLY A 680 -35.87 19.29 -104.34
C GLY A 680 -35.11 20.25 -105.26
N GLY A 681 -33.93 20.72 -104.82
CA GLY A 681 -33.09 21.68 -105.54
C GLY A 681 -33.53 23.15 -105.45
N ARG A 682 -34.62 23.47 -104.72
CA ARG A 682 -35.04 24.86 -104.47
C ARG A 682 -34.59 25.34 -103.10
N ALA A 683 -34.03 26.55 -103.04
CA ALA A 683 -33.62 27.16 -101.78
C ALA A 683 -34.82 27.44 -100.88
N VAL A 684 -34.68 27.06 -99.62
CA VAL A 684 -35.64 27.41 -98.57
C VAL A 684 -35.44 28.88 -98.20
N THR A 685 -36.52 29.66 -98.18
CA THR A 685 -36.50 31.09 -97.88
C THR A 685 -37.25 31.48 -96.61
N ASP A 686 -38.18 30.63 -96.16
CA ASP A 686 -39.06 30.90 -95.02
C ASP A 686 -38.65 30.04 -93.80
N PHE A 687 -37.91 30.66 -92.88
CA PHE A 687 -37.36 30.03 -91.68
C PHE A 687 -38.19 30.45 -90.47
N ILE A 688 -38.64 29.49 -89.69
CA ILE A 688 -39.57 29.72 -88.58
C ILE A 688 -38.82 29.74 -87.25
N SER A 689 -37.84 28.85 -87.06
CA SER A 689 -36.95 28.88 -85.90
C SER A 689 -35.57 28.32 -86.24
N TRP A 690 -34.55 28.79 -85.50
CA TRP A 690 -33.15 28.43 -85.70
C TRP A 690 -32.43 28.33 -84.35
N SER A 691 -31.64 27.28 -84.16
CA SER A 691 -30.68 27.10 -83.07
C SER A 691 -29.53 26.22 -83.54
N ASP A 692 -28.49 26.09 -82.71
CA ASP A 692 -27.33 25.24 -83.01
C ASP A 692 -27.72 23.76 -83.22
N THR A 693 -28.87 23.35 -82.69
CA THR A 693 -29.32 21.95 -82.69
C THR A 693 -30.62 21.70 -83.45
N ARG A 694 -31.34 22.75 -83.87
CA ARG A 694 -32.62 22.62 -84.54
C ARG A 694 -32.88 23.75 -85.52
N VAL A 695 -33.34 23.40 -86.72
CA VAL A 695 -33.80 24.37 -87.72
C VAL A 695 -35.19 23.96 -88.20
N VAL A 696 -36.16 24.86 -88.09
CA VAL A 696 -37.53 24.66 -88.59
C VAL A 696 -37.80 25.63 -89.73
N VAL A 697 -38.26 25.10 -90.86
CA VAL A 697 -38.53 25.88 -92.06
C VAL A 697 -39.89 25.56 -92.65
N ARG A 698 -40.51 26.54 -93.32
CA ARG A 698 -41.75 26.31 -94.06
C ARG A 698 -41.40 25.83 -95.47
N VAL A 699 -41.97 24.71 -95.86
CA VAL A 699 -41.83 24.22 -97.23
C VAL A 699 -42.73 25.07 -98.12
N ALA A 700 -42.15 25.62 -99.20
CA ALA A 700 -42.92 26.41 -100.16
C ALA A 700 -44.04 25.56 -100.78
N HIS A 701 -45.27 26.11 -100.83
CA HIS A 701 -46.45 25.45 -101.45
C HIS A 701 -46.25 24.99 -102.90
N GLN A 702 -45.21 25.49 -103.58
CA GLN A 702 -44.86 25.14 -104.96
C GLN A 702 -44.01 23.86 -105.09
N VAL A 703 -43.61 23.24 -103.97
CA VAL A 703 -42.96 21.92 -103.97
C VAL A 703 -44.04 20.85 -104.08
N VAL A 704 -43.99 20.04 -105.14
CA VAL A 704 -45.01 19.03 -105.44
C VAL A 704 -44.91 17.87 -104.46
N PRO A 705 -46.03 17.31 -103.97
CA PRO A 705 -46.06 16.07 -103.18
C PRO A 705 -45.18 14.96 -103.77
N GLY A 706 -44.16 14.50 -103.04
CA GLY A 706 -43.27 13.41 -103.49
C GLY A 706 -41.87 13.41 -102.87
N GLU A 707 -41.04 12.43 -103.25
CA GLU A 707 -39.65 12.25 -102.77
C GLU A 707 -38.69 13.32 -103.32
N HIS A 708 -38.07 14.11 -102.45
CA HIS A 708 -37.12 15.18 -102.79
C HIS A 708 -35.82 15.10 -102.00
N ASP A 709 -34.70 15.46 -102.63
CA ASP A 709 -33.40 15.58 -101.96
C ASP A 709 -33.38 16.82 -101.05
N VAL A 710 -32.85 16.66 -99.83
CA VAL A 710 -32.57 17.77 -98.91
C VAL A 710 -31.07 17.94 -98.79
N VAL A 711 -30.56 19.06 -99.28
CA VAL A 711 -29.13 19.38 -99.29
C VAL A 711 -28.87 20.57 -98.41
N VAL A 712 -27.95 20.40 -97.45
CA VAL A 712 -27.48 21.46 -96.55
C VAL A 712 -26.03 21.77 -96.89
N THR A 713 -25.77 22.97 -97.39
CA THR A 713 -24.43 23.42 -97.75
C THR A 713 -23.93 24.44 -96.71
N PRO A 714 -22.93 24.08 -95.88
CA PRO A 714 -22.39 24.99 -94.86
C PRO A 714 -21.31 25.93 -95.39
N GLY A 715 -21.29 27.18 -94.90
CA GLY A 715 -20.15 28.08 -95.02
C GLY A 715 -19.10 27.80 -93.94
N VAL A 716 -17.85 27.61 -94.35
CA VAL A 716 -16.68 27.13 -93.56
C VAL A 716 -16.39 27.94 -92.26
N PRO A 717 -15.74 27.37 -91.20
CA PRO A 717 -15.46 25.95 -90.91
C PRO A 717 -16.21 25.41 -89.69
N TRP A 718 -16.53 24.12 -89.77
CA TRP A 718 -17.31 23.37 -88.80
C TRP A 718 -16.49 22.61 -87.75
N ARG A 719 -17.15 22.20 -86.64
CA ARG A 719 -16.63 21.23 -85.65
C ARG A 719 -17.02 19.79 -86.02
N ARG A 720 -16.22 18.81 -85.60
CA ARG A 720 -16.15 17.42 -86.11
C ARG A 720 -17.29 16.45 -85.72
N SER A 721 -18.42 16.90 -85.20
CA SER A 721 -19.46 15.97 -84.75
C SER A 721 -20.84 16.60 -84.85
N ALA A 722 -21.42 16.50 -86.04
CA ALA A 722 -22.83 16.74 -86.21
C ALA A 722 -23.50 15.53 -86.81
N THR A 723 -24.59 15.16 -86.19
CA THR A 723 -25.54 14.17 -86.66
C THR A 723 -26.78 14.95 -87.07
N THR A 724 -27.16 14.94 -88.35
CA THR A 724 -28.44 15.53 -88.78
C THR A 724 -29.48 14.43 -88.94
N SER A 725 -30.57 14.51 -88.19
CA SER A 725 -31.81 13.77 -88.43
C SER A 725 -32.87 14.72 -89.02
N VAL A 726 -33.62 14.26 -90.02
CA VAL A 726 -34.64 15.06 -90.72
C VAL A 726 -36.01 14.49 -90.40
N ARG A 727 -36.93 15.31 -89.88
CA ARG A 727 -38.31 14.90 -89.57
C ARG A 727 -39.31 15.77 -90.33
N VAL A 728 -40.17 15.14 -91.11
CA VAL A 728 -41.30 15.78 -91.80
C VAL A 728 -42.56 15.43 -91.02
N LEU A 729 -43.28 16.43 -90.50
CA LEU A 729 -44.59 16.23 -89.89
C LEU A 729 -45.64 16.42 -90.99
N ALA A 730 -46.47 15.41 -91.24
CA ALA A 730 -47.53 15.47 -92.24
C ALA A 730 -48.56 16.57 -91.86
N GLN A 731 -49.11 17.24 -92.87
CA GLN A 731 -49.86 18.50 -92.75
C GLN A 731 -51.29 18.37 -92.16
N GLU A 732 -51.65 17.23 -91.57
CA GLU A 732 -52.87 17.07 -90.78
C GLU A 732 -52.55 16.18 -89.58
N THR A 733 -52.30 16.81 -88.42
CA THR A 733 -52.11 16.07 -87.17
C THR A 733 -53.41 16.16 -86.38
N TYR A 734 -54.14 15.04 -86.31
CA TYR A 734 -55.32 14.86 -85.49
C TYR A 734 -54.99 13.87 -84.37
N ALA A 735 -55.32 14.22 -83.13
CA ALA A 735 -55.30 13.30 -82.00
C ALA A 735 -56.73 13.15 -81.46
N TYR A 736 -57.22 11.93 -81.36
CA TYR A 736 -58.60 11.63 -80.97
C TYR A 736 -58.65 10.55 -79.88
N THR A 737 -59.63 10.69 -78.99
CA THR A 737 -60.04 9.72 -77.96
C THR A 737 -61.48 9.27 -78.24
N GLU A 738 -62.04 8.37 -77.43
CA GLU A 738 -63.43 7.89 -77.59
C GLU A 738 -64.48 9.00 -77.45
N SER A 739 -64.16 10.09 -76.74
CA SER A 739 -65.09 11.18 -76.41
C SER A 739 -64.64 12.57 -76.86
N TRP A 740 -63.37 12.83 -77.20
CA TRP A 740 -62.90 14.14 -77.72
C TRP A 740 -61.60 14.08 -78.52
N GLY A 741 -61.21 15.17 -79.19
CA GLY A 741 -59.96 15.28 -79.93
C GLY A 741 -59.46 16.71 -80.11
N VAL A 742 -58.20 16.83 -80.53
CA VAL A 742 -57.50 18.07 -80.88
C VAL A 742 -56.80 17.92 -82.23
N GLY A 743 -56.77 18.99 -83.01
CA GLY A 743 -56.15 18.99 -84.34
C GLY A 743 -55.60 20.34 -84.74
N ILE A 744 -54.70 20.31 -85.72
CA ILE A 744 -54.16 21.50 -86.37
C ILE A 744 -54.86 21.65 -87.72
N LEU A 745 -55.51 22.78 -87.95
CA LEU A 745 -56.17 23.09 -89.23
C LEU A 745 -55.13 23.44 -90.31
N PRO A 746 -55.48 23.38 -91.62
CA PRO A 746 -54.61 23.87 -92.69
C PRO A 746 -54.25 25.36 -92.57
N SER A 747 -55.03 26.13 -91.80
CA SER A 747 -54.70 27.52 -91.43
C SER A 747 -53.59 27.64 -90.38
N ASN A 748 -53.16 26.52 -89.78
CA ASN A 748 -52.26 26.37 -88.64
C ASN A 748 -52.85 26.78 -87.28
N ASP A 749 -54.17 26.96 -87.18
CA ASP A 749 -54.85 27.16 -85.90
C ASP A 749 -55.13 25.82 -85.22
N VAL A 750 -55.07 25.78 -83.89
CA VAL A 750 -55.45 24.61 -83.09
C VAL A 750 -56.96 24.60 -82.86
N THR A 751 -57.59 23.43 -82.99
CA THR A 751 -59.03 23.25 -82.72
C THR A 751 -59.28 21.97 -81.91
N ALA A 752 -60.36 21.93 -81.13
CA ALA A 752 -60.77 20.76 -80.32
C ALA A 752 -62.26 20.44 -80.52
N TRP A 753 -62.66 19.16 -80.44
CA TRP A 753 -64.04 18.68 -80.69
C TRP A 753 -64.41 17.42 -79.85
N GLY A 754 -65.67 17.19 -79.44
CA GLY A 754 -66.10 16.01 -78.64
C GLY A 754 -67.27 16.21 -77.61
N GLU A 755 -67.57 15.20 -76.77
CA GLU A 755 -68.47 15.23 -75.58
C GLU A 755 -67.75 15.61 -74.27
N THR A 756 -68.46 16.26 -73.34
CA THR A 756 -67.91 16.89 -72.12
C THR A 756 -67.76 15.95 -70.92
N THR A 757 -66.60 15.96 -70.27
CA THR A 757 -66.45 15.48 -68.89
C THR A 757 -67.03 16.52 -67.89
N PRO A 758 -67.40 16.14 -66.64
CA PRO A 758 -68.19 16.97 -65.73
C PRO A 758 -67.63 18.35 -65.37
N THR A 759 -66.36 18.65 -65.68
CA THR A 759 -65.68 19.91 -65.34
C THR A 759 -65.45 20.86 -66.53
N GLY A 760 -65.71 20.44 -67.77
CA GLY A 760 -65.69 21.32 -68.96
C GLY A 760 -64.31 21.82 -69.45
N ALA A 761 -63.21 21.51 -68.74
CA ALA A 761 -61.88 22.08 -68.97
C ALA A 761 -61.10 21.57 -70.20
N LEU A 762 -61.69 20.70 -71.06
CA LEU A 762 -61.00 20.09 -72.20
C LEU A 762 -61.18 20.86 -73.53
N TYR A 763 -62.16 21.77 -73.64
CA TYR A 763 -62.45 22.53 -74.86
C TYR A 763 -61.89 23.96 -74.86
N GLU A 764 -61.48 24.47 -73.70
CA GLU A 764 -60.84 25.79 -73.62
C GLU A 764 -59.38 25.66 -74.03
N LEU A 765 -59.11 26.07 -75.28
CA LEU A 765 -57.74 26.16 -75.77
C LEU A 765 -56.98 27.22 -74.97
N PRO A 766 -55.76 26.90 -74.49
CA PRO A 766 -54.88 27.89 -73.88
C PRO A 766 -54.68 29.11 -74.78
N GLU A 767 -54.69 30.31 -74.21
CA GLU A 767 -54.36 31.52 -74.96
C GLU A 767 -52.93 31.45 -75.52
N GLY A 768 -52.74 31.93 -76.75
CA GLY A 768 -51.41 32.06 -77.36
C GLY A 768 -50.84 30.79 -78.01
N LEU A 769 -51.69 29.84 -78.40
CA LEU A 769 -51.30 28.70 -79.26
C LEU A 769 -51.09 29.14 -80.72
N THR A 770 -49.94 29.76 -80.99
CA THR A 770 -49.45 30.07 -82.35
C THR A 770 -48.26 29.20 -82.72
N ASP A 771 -47.97 29.03 -84.02
CA ASP A 771 -46.79 28.30 -84.51
C ASP A 771 -46.67 26.87 -83.96
N VAL A 772 -47.81 26.21 -83.78
CA VAL A 772 -47.89 24.82 -83.32
C VAL A 772 -47.49 23.90 -84.46
N VAL A 773 -46.53 23.01 -84.18
CA VAL A 773 -45.97 22.08 -85.17
C VAL A 773 -46.42 20.64 -84.95
N SER A 774 -46.91 20.30 -83.75
CA SER A 774 -47.44 18.97 -83.44
C SER A 774 -48.44 19.06 -82.28
N VAL A 775 -49.44 18.17 -82.28
CA VAL A 775 -50.36 17.95 -81.15
C VAL A 775 -50.40 16.48 -80.76
N ALA A 776 -50.70 16.20 -79.49
CA ALA A 776 -50.95 14.85 -78.98
C ALA A 776 -52.08 14.89 -77.94
N ALA A 777 -52.91 13.86 -77.87
CA ALA A 777 -53.98 13.77 -76.87
C ALA A 777 -54.22 12.33 -76.41
N ALA A 778 -54.70 12.21 -75.18
CA ALA A 778 -55.13 10.99 -74.51
C ALA A 778 -56.42 11.27 -73.73
N ARG A 779 -56.97 10.25 -73.03
CA ARG A 779 -58.31 10.27 -72.40
C ARG A 779 -58.66 11.61 -71.74
N ASP A 780 -57.77 12.16 -70.92
CA ASP A 780 -58.00 13.41 -70.20
C ASP A 780 -56.87 14.46 -70.39
N THR A 781 -55.96 14.28 -71.36
CA THR A 781 -54.75 15.14 -71.53
C THR A 781 -54.56 15.57 -72.99
N ALA A 782 -54.31 16.86 -73.26
CA ALA A 782 -53.79 17.37 -74.54
C ALA A 782 -52.44 18.06 -74.39
N LEU A 783 -51.62 17.92 -75.43
CA LEU A 783 -50.33 18.55 -75.59
C LEU A 783 -50.24 19.25 -76.94
N ALA A 784 -49.63 20.43 -76.97
CA ALA A 784 -49.18 21.11 -78.18
C ALA A 784 -47.69 21.40 -78.09
N LEU A 785 -46.96 21.09 -79.17
CA LEU A 785 -45.57 21.45 -79.36
C LEU A 785 -45.48 22.67 -80.27
N LYS A 786 -44.84 23.73 -79.77
CA LYS A 786 -44.57 24.95 -80.54
C LYS A 786 -43.26 24.85 -81.32
N ALA A 787 -43.14 25.64 -82.38
CA ALA A 787 -41.94 25.70 -83.23
C ALA A 787 -40.66 26.15 -82.48
N ASP A 788 -40.82 26.86 -81.36
CA ASP A 788 -39.73 27.28 -80.47
C ASP A 788 -39.23 26.16 -79.53
N GLY A 789 -39.83 24.96 -79.60
CA GLY A 789 -39.46 23.82 -78.76
C GLY A 789 -40.05 23.86 -77.36
N THR A 790 -41.00 24.75 -77.08
CA THR A 790 -41.80 24.75 -75.85
C THR A 790 -43.07 23.92 -75.98
N VAL A 791 -43.54 23.36 -74.87
CA VAL A 791 -44.75 22.53 -74.80
C VAL A 791 -45.85 23.28 -74.04
N ARG A 792 -47.09 23.12 -74.48
CA ARG A 792 -48.31 23.52 -73.76
C ARG A 792 -49.13 22.26 -73.49
N VAL A 793 -49.69 22.18 -72.28
CA VAL A 793 -50.55 21.09 -71.83
C VAL A 793 -51.86 21.67 -71.32
N TRP A 794 -52.96 21.00 -71.61
CA TRP A 794 -54.28 21.32 -71.06
C TRP A 794 -55.14 20.05 -70.96
N GLY A 795 -56.16 20.11 -70.11
CA GLY A 795 -56.94 18.93 -69.70
C GLY A 795 -56.48 18.29 -68.38
N GLY A 796 -57.36 17.51 -67.75
CA GLY A 796 -57.10 16.66 -66.58
C GLY A 796 -57.37 17.32 -65.21
N ASP A 797 -58.47 16.96 -64.54
CA ASP A 797 -58.87 17.50 -63.22
C ASP A 797 -58.75 16.49 -62.05
N LEU A 798 -57.79 15.56 -62.06
CA LEU A 798 -57.54 14.59 -60.98
C LEU A 798 -56.09 14.67 -60.44
N PRO A 799 -55.83 14.30 -59.16
CA PRO A 799 -54.70 14.83 -58.41
C PRO A 799 -53.36 14.22 -58.86
N GLY A 800 -52.64 14.95 -59.71
CA GLY A 800 -51.25 14.73 -60.11
C GLY A 800 -50.75 15.91 -60.96
N PRO A 801 -49.47 16.34 -60.83
CA PRO A 801 -48.96 17.50 -61.54
C PRO A 801 -48.71 17.19 -63.02
N LEU A 802 -49.70 17.41 -63.88
CA LEU A 802 -49.53 17.49 -65.35
C LEU A 802 -48.88 18.83 -65.79
N THR A 803 -48.21 19.53 -64.87
CA THR A 803 -47.51 20.78 -65.15
C THR A 803 -46.24 20.51 -65.95
N VAL A 804 -46.07 21.25 -67.06
CA VAL A 804 -44.83 21.17 -67.86
C VAL A 804 -43.63 21.48 -66.96
N PRO A 805 -42.61 20.61 -66.90
CA PRO A 805 -41.42 20.82 -66.10
C PRO A 805 -40.75 22.17 -66.39
N ALA A 806 -40.35 22.88 -65.33
CA ALA A 806 -39.68 24.16 -65.47
C ALA A 806 -38.36 24.00 -66.26
N GLY A 807 -38.18 24.83 -67.28
CA GLY A 807 -36.98 24.79 -68.14
C GLY A 807 -37.03 23.72 -69.24
N LEU A 808 -38.18 23.09 -69.50
CA LEU A 808 -38.33 22.20 -70.64
C LEU A 808 -38.31 22.99 -71.96
N THR A 809 -37.15 22.99 -72.62
CA THR A 809 -36.89 23.59 -73.94
C THR A 809 -36.33 22.57 -74.91
N ASP A 810 -36.18 22.96 -76.18
CA ASP A 810 -35.59 22.14 -77.24
C ASP A 810 -36.33 20.81 -77.49
N VAL A 811 -37.64 20.79 -77.24
CA VAL A 811 -38.49 19.62 -77.48
C VAL A 811 -38.77 19.47 -78.97
N VAL A 812 -38.53 18.28 -79.51
CA VAL A 812 -38.68 17.94 -80.94
C VAL A 812 -39.83 16.97 -81.22
N ALA A 813 -40.32 16.25 -80.21
CA ALA A 813 -41.53 15.44 -80.29
C ALA A 813 -42.24 15.35 -78.93
N ILE A 814 -43.55 15.12 -78.96
CA ILE A 814 -44.41 15.00 -77.78
C ILE A 814 -45.30 13.75 -77.91
N ALA A 815 -45.65 13.14 -76.78
CA ALA A 815 -46.60 12.03 -76.69
C ALA A 815 -47.43 12.15 -75.40
N ALA A 816 -48.74 11.92 -75.49
CA ALA A 816 -49.69 12.07 -74.38
C ALA A 816 -50.24 10.69 -73.95
N GLY A 817 -50.03 10.31 -72.69
CA GLY A 817 -50.65 9.18 -72.01
C GLY A 817 -51.86 9.63 -71.17
N GLU A 818 -52.61 8.70 -70.56
CA GLU A 818 -53.88 9.03 -69.89
C GLU A 818 -53.75 10.13 -68.83
N HIS A 819 -52.67 10.08 -68.03
CA HIS A 819 -52.37 11.08 -66.99
C HIS A 819 -50.88 11.48 -66.93
N PHE A 820 -50.12 11.20 -67.99
CA PHE A 820 -48.71 11.56 -68.11
C PHE A 820 -48.35 11.99 -69.53
N ALA A 821 -47.20 12.62 -69.67
CA ALA A 821 -46.70 13.14 -70.93
C ALA A 821 -45.22 12.82 -71.09
N LEU A 822 -44.80 12.60 -72.34
CA LEU A 822 -43.39 12.50 -72.73
C LEU A 822 -43.04 13.61 -73.72
N ALA A 823 -41.83 14.16 -73.56
CA ALA A 823 -41.16 15.01 -74.52
C ALA A 823 -39.81 14.40 -74.91
N LEU A 824 -39.51 14.39 -76.20
CA LEU A 824 -38.18 14.10 -76.72
C LEU A 824 -37.46 15.42 -76.98
N LYS A 825 -36.26 15.59 -76.41
CA LYS A 825 -35.38 16.73 -76.66
C LYS A 825 -34.46 16.48 -77.86
N ALA A 826 -33.99 17.57 -78.47
CA ALA A 826 -33.08 17.51 -79.63
C ALA A 826 -31.75 16.78 -79.35
N ASP A 827 -31.30 16.74 -78.10
CA ASP A 827 -30.10 16.02 -77.64
C ASP A 827 -30.33 14.49 -77.52
N GLY A 828 -31.53 13.99 -77.85
CA GLY A 828 -31.90 12.58 -77.76
C GLY A 828 -32.30 12.13 -76.36
N THR A 829 -32.51 13.05 -75.43
CA THR A 829 -33.01 12.78 -74.07
C THR A 829 -34.53 12.78 -74.05
N VAL A 830 -35.13 11.81 -73.37
CA VAL A 830 -36.58 11.78 -73.11
C VAL A 830 -36.86 12.33 -71.72
N VAL A 831 -37.80 13.25 -71.62
CA VAL A 831 -38.31 13.80 -70.36
C VAL A 831 -39.77 13.40 -70.25
N GLY A 832 -40.12 12.65 -69.20
CA GLY A 832 -41.52 12.36 -68.91
C GLY A 832 -41.96 12.96 -67.59
N TRP A 833 -43.24 13.30 -67.49
CA TRP A 833 -43.85 13.93 -66.32
C TRP A 833 -45.33 13.61 -66.22
N GLY A 834 -45.91 13.76 -65.03
CA GLY A 834 -47.31 13.42 -64.73
C GLY A 834 -47.41 12.22 -63.79
N ASP A 835 -48.53 11.51 -63.84
CA ASP A 835 -48.78 10.32 -63.02
C ASP A 835 -47.88 9.15 -63.45
N ASP A 836 -47.06 8.68 -62.51
CA ASP A 836 -46.12 7.59 -62.73
C ASP A 836 -46.46 6.33 -61.92
N ARG A 837 -47.70 6.18 -61.42
CA ARG A 837 -48.11 4.96 -60.70
C ARG A 837 -47.93 3.68 -61.50
N LEU A 838 -48.00 3.79 -62.82
CA LEU A 838 -47.81 2.69 -63.76
C LEU A 838 -46.38 2.63 -64.31
N GLY A 839 -45.47 3.51 -63.87
CA GLY A 839 -44.07 3.55 -64.31
C GLY A 839 -43.83 4.07 -65.73
N GLY A 840 -44.87 4.49 -66.46
CA GLY A 840 -44.77 4.96 -67.85
C GLY A 840 -44.21 6.37 -68.00
N ALA A 841 -44.30 7.22 -66.97
CA ALA A 841 -43.88 8.62 -67.03
C ALA A 841 -42.38 8.80 -66.76
N THR A 842 -41.71 7.90 -66.03
CA THR A 842 -40.27 8.01 -65.75
C THR A 842 -39.44 7.19 -66.75
N PRO A 843 -38.66 7.82 -67.65
CA PRO A 843 -37.80 7.09 -68.58
C PRO A 843 -36.69 6.30 -67.86
N PRO A 844 -36.27 5.13 -68.38
CA PRO A 844 -35.18 4.34 -67.81
C PRO A 844 -33.86 5.12 -67.69
N ALA A 845 -33.14 4.89 -66.59
CA ALA A 845 -31.85 5.53 -66.35
C ALA A 845 -30.85 5.17 -67.46
N GLY A 846 -30.23 6.19 -68.05
CA GLY A 846 -29.25 6.02 -69.13
C GLY A 846 -29.84 5.92 -70.54
N LEU A 847 -31.16 6.10 -70.71
CA LEU A 847 -31.78 6.20 -72.03
C LEU A 847 -31.27 7.45 -72.76
N THR A 848 -30.46 7.25 -73.79
CA THR A 848 -29.84 8.32 -74.60
C THR A 848 -29.89 7.96 -76.07
N GLY A 849 -29.73 8.95 -76.95
CA GLY A 849 -29.76 8.73 -78.39
C GLY A 849 -31.14 8.33 -78.92
N VAL A 850 -32.21 8.76 -78.26
CA VAL A 850 -33.60 8.52 -78.71
C VAL A 850 -33.93 9.40 -79.91
N VAL A 851 -34.55 8.82 -80.93
CA VAL A 851 -34.98 9.49 -82.17
C VAL A 851 -36.50 9.54 -82.35
N SER A 852 -37.26 8.71 -81.63
CA SER A 852 -38.73 8.78 -81.61
C SER A 852 -39.30 8.25 -80.30
N ILE A 853 -40.47 8.76 -79.92
CA ILE A 853 -41.23 8.32 -78.73
C ILE A 853 -42.69 8.02 -79.09
N ALA A 854 -43.31 7.11 -78.34
CA ALA A 854 -44.74 6.80 -78.39
C ALA A 854 -45.23 6.37 -77.00
N VAL A 855 -46.54 6.42 -76.78
CA VAL A 855 -47.19 6.08 -75.50
C VAL A 855 -48.48 5.29 -75.72
N THR A 856 -48.86 4.53 -74.70
CA THR A 856 -50.11 3.78 -74.55
C THR A 856 -50.85 4.28 -73.28
N SER A 857 -51.88 3.58 -72.80
CA SER A 857 -52.65 4.00 -71.61
C SER A 857 -51.78 4.12 -70.34
N GLY A 858 -50.81 3.23 -70.16
CA GLY A 858 -49.92 3.20 -68.99
C GLY A 858 -48.44 2.94 -69.26
N SER A 859 -48.06 2.72 -70.53
CA SER A 859 -46.69 2.37 -70.93
C SER A 859 -46.16 3.26 -72.05
N SER A 860 -44.84 3.31 -72.17
CA SER A 860 -44.08 4.22 -73.01
C SER A 860 -43.07 3.47 -73.86
N LEU A 861 -42.79 4.01 -75.05
CA LEU A 861 -41.89 3.46 -76.04
C LEU A 861 -40.90 4.52 -76.52
N ALA A 862 -39.63 4.14 -76.68
CA ALA A 862 -38.60 4.95 -77.33
C ALA A 862 -37.87 4.13 -78.39
N LEU A 863 -37.61 4.77 -79.53
CA LEU A 863 -36.74 4.26 -80.58
C LEU A 863 -35.41 5.01 -80.51
N THR A 864 -34.29 4.30 -80.38
CA THR A 864 -32.93 4.88 -80.39
C THR A 864 -32.34 4.92 -81.80
N ALA A 865 -31.33 5.77 -82.01
CA ALA A 865 -30.69 6.03 -83.30
C ALA A 865 -30.01 4.78 -83.91
N ASP A 866 -29.70 3.79 -83.08
CA ASP A 866 -29.17 2.48 -83.49
C ASP A 866 -30.27 1.50 -83.92
N GLY A 867 -31.54 1.93 -83.94
CA GLY A 867 -32.70 1.13 -84.33
C GLY A 867 -33.32 0.32 -83.20
N THR A 868 -32.84 0.45 -81.96
CA THR A 868 -33.38 -0.30 -80.82
C THR A 868 -34.69 0.32 -80.31
N VAL A 869 -35.70 -0.50 -80.03
CA VAL A 869 -36.95 -0.05 -79.37
C VAL A 869 -36.93 -0.48 -77.91
N LEU A 870 -37.00 0.49 -77.00
CA LEU A 870 -37.23 0.27 -75.57
C LEU A 870 -38.67 0.57 -75.19
N ALA A 871 -39.23 -0.27 -74.33
CA ALA A 871 -40.54 -0.11 -73.73
C ALA A 871 -40.42 -0.06 -72.20
N TRP A 872 -41.20 0.78 -71.52
CA TRP A 872 -41.26 0.87 -70.05
C TRP A 872 -42.64 1.29 -69.56
N GLY A 873 -43.06 0.86 -68.37
CA GLY A 873 -44.39 1.11 -67.82
C GLY A 873 -45.08 -0.16 -67.32
N HIS A 874 -46.42 -0.15 -67.21
CA HIS A 874 -47.19 -1.09 -66.40
C HIS A 874 -46.88 -2.59 -66.65
N ASP A 875 -46.61 -3.31 -65.56
CA ASP A 875 -45.94 -4.61 -65.51
C ASP A 875 -46.82 -5.76 -64.93
N GLU A 876 -48.16 -5.77 -65.10
CA GLU A 876 -48.99 -6.85 -64.51
C GLU A 876 -49.36 -8.03 -65.42
N GLU A 877 -49.31 -7.97 -66.77
CA GLU A 877 -49.54 -9.17 -67.62
C GLU A 877 -48.75 -9.15 -68.95
N ALA A 878 -47.41 -9.17 -68.89
CA ALA A 878 -46.51 -9.49 -70.02
C ALA A 878 -46.64 -8.67 -71.33
N ASP A 879 -47.08 -7.40 -71.27
CA ASP A 879 -47.18 -6.52 -72.45
C ASP A 879 -45.90 -5.72 -72.77
N VAL A 880 -44.87 -5.73 -71.93
CA VAL A 880 -43.55 -5.15 -72.26
C VAL A 880 -42.70 -6.20 -73.01
N SER A 881 -43.15 -6.62 -74.19
CA SER A 881 -42.30 -7.40 -75.10
C SER A 881 -41.53 -6.45 -76.02
N THR A 882 -40.20 -6.43 -75.89
CA THR A 882 -39.33 -5.87 -76.92
C THR A 882 -39.53 -6.67 -78.22
N PRO A 883 -39.69 -6.04 -79.39
CA PRO A 883 -40.00 -6.75 -80.63
C PRO A 883 -38.92 -7.81 -80.94
N PRO A 884 -39.29 -9.03 -81.40
CA PRO A 884 -38.32 -10.07 -81.66
C PRO A 884 -37.52 -9.78 -82.94
N GLY A 885 -36.27 -9.36 -82.78
CA GLY A 885 -35.26 -9.34 -83.84
C GLY A 885 -35.10 -8.00 -84.57
N ALA A 886 -33.85 -7.72 -84.98
CA ALA A 886 -33.39 -6.50 -85.63
C ALA A 886 -34.11 -6.23 -86.97
N LEU A 887 -35.25 -5.55 -86.89
CA LEU A 887 -35.86 -4.82 -87.98
C LEU A 887 -35.53 -3.35 -87.72
N GLY A 888 -34.84 -2.69 -88.66
CA GLY A 888 -34.68 -1.24 -88.65
C GLY A 888 -36.07 -0.60 -88.68
N PRO A 889 -36.47 0.17 -87.66
CA PRO A 889 -37.79 0.78 -87.64
C PRO A 889 -37.71 2.28 -87.93
N VAL A 890 -38.60 2.77 -88.80
CA VAL A 890 -38.65 4.20 -89.19
C VAL A 890 -39.58 5.01 -88.28
N ALA A 891 -40.62 4.38 -87.70
CA ALA A 891 -41.56 5.05 -86.81
C ALA A 891 -42.33 4.07 -85.89
N ALA A 892 -42.58 4.47 -84.65
CA ALA A 892 -43.53 3.83 -83.73
C ALA A 892 -44.89 4.55 -83.80
N LEU A 893 -45.99 3.81 -83.86
CA LEU A 893 -47.35 4.34 -83.91
C LEU A 893 -48.19 3.77 -82.76
N PRO A 894 -49.04 4.58 -82.09
CA PRO A 894 -49.91 4.07 -81.03
C PRO A 894 -51.05 3.22 -81.62
N GLY A 895 -51.23 2.00 -81.11
CA GLY A 895 -52.39 1.15 -81.37
C GLY A 895 -53.53 1.45 -80.38
N ARG A 896 -54.78 1.44 -80.88
CA ARG A 896 -56.00 1.90 -80.16
C ARG A 896 -56.57 0.99 -79.06
N ALA A 897 -55.98 -0.15 -78.73
CA ALA A 897 -56.62 -1.08 -77.80
C ALA A 897 -55.62 -1.55 -76.74
N MET A 898 -55.77 -0.97 -75.54
CA MET A 898 -55.27 -1.25 -74.17
C MET A 898 -54.00 -2.09 -73.89
N SER A 899 -53.34 -2.67 -74.89
CA SER A 899 -52.18 -3.55 -74.77
C SER A 899 -51.35 -3.67 -76.05
N LEU A 900 -51.72 -3.07 -77.21
CA LEU A 900 -51.01 -3.30 -78.48
C LEU A 900 -50.04 -2.16 -78.90
N SER A 901 -48.78 -2.53 -79.15
CA SER A 901 -47.70 -1.70 -79.73
C SER A 901 -47.53 -1.98 -81.23
N MET A 902 -47.23 -0.95 -82.04
CA MET A 902 -47.02 -1.10 -83.48
C MET A 902 -45.78 -0.35 -83.97
N VAL A 903 -45.04 -0.95 -84.91
CA VAL A 903 -43.85 -0.35 -85.54
C VAL A 903 -43.85 -0.58 -87.04
N LEU A 904 -43.46 0.45 -87.79
CA LEU A 904 -43.25 0.41 -89.23
C LEU A 904 -41.77 0.16 -89.52
N GLY A 905 -41.47 -0.97 -90.19
CA GLY A 905 -40.12 -1.30 -90.63
C GLY A 905 -39.68 -0.51 -91.86
N ASP A 906 -38.35 -0.41 -92.06
CA ASP A 906 -37.72 0.23 -93.24
C ASP A 906 -38.16 -0.37 -94.58
N ASP A 907 -38.77 -1.56 -94.56
CA ASP A 907 -39.34 -2.28 -95.71
C ASP A 907 -40.79 -1.89 -96.02
N GLY A 908 -41.37 -0.96 -95.25
CA GLY A 908 -42.76 -0.50 -95.39
C GLY A 908 -43.80 -1.45 -94.80
N ARG A 909 -43.41 -2.46 -93.99
CA ARG A 909 -44.33 -3.37 -93.31
C ARG A 909 -44.63 -2.94 -91.88
N LEU A 910 -45.89 -3.03 -91.49
CA LEU A 910 -46.36 -2.73 -90.14
C LEU A 910 -46.36 -4.02 -89.30
N SER A 911 -45.65 -4.01 -88.18
CA SER A 911 -45.60 -5.12 -87.21
C SER A 911 -46.26 -4.69 -85.92
N CYS A 912 -47.18 -5.50 -85.39
CA CYS A 912 -47.90 -5.25 -84.14
C CYS A 912 -47.68 -6.36 -83.11
N TRP A 913 -47.65 -6.02 -81.83
CA TRP A 913 -47.51 -6.97 -80.72
C TRP A 913 -48.14 -6.45 -79.43
N GLY A 914 -48.57 -7.36 -78.55
CA GLY A 914 -49.38 -7.10 -77.35
C GLY A 914 -50.53 -8.11 -77.22
N ASP A 915 -51.23 -8.15 -76.07
CA ASP A 915 -52.31 -9.13 -75.87
C ASP A 915 -53.56 -8.87 -76.74
N PRO A 916 -53.92 -9.76 -77.70
CA PRO A 916 -55.13 -9.63 -78.50
C PRO A 916 -56.43 -9.94 -77.72
N ALA A 917 -56.37 -10.50 -76.51
CA ALA A 917 -57.55 -10.89 -75.73
C ALA A 917 -58.23 -9.72 -74.99
N LEU A 918 -57.49 -8.63 -74.73
CA LEU A 918 -57.99 -7.40 -74.11
C LEU A 918 -58.34 -6.32 -75.14
N SER A 919 -58.21 -6.61 -76.43
CA SER A 919 -58.75 -5.76 -77.49
C SER A 919 -60.26 -5.95 -77.59
N TYR A 920 -61.03 -5.24 -76.75
CA TYR A 920 -62.45 -5.06 -76.99
C TYR A 920 -62.64 -4.23 -78.28
N GLY A 921 -62.69 -4.94 -79.41
CA GLY A 921 -63.22 -4.43 -80.67
C GLY A 921 -62.35 -3.42 -81.39
N LEU A 922 -61.29 -3.89 -82.06
CA LEU A 922 -60.96 -3.34 -83.37
C LEU A 922 -60.86 -4.44 -84.44
N PRO A 923 -61.31 -4.14 -85.67
CA PRO A 923 -61.52 -5.12 -86.72
C PRO A 923 -60.20 -5.55 -87.37
N SER A 924 -60.24 -6.74 -87.96
CA SER A 924 -59.29 -7.40 -88.89
C SER A 924 -58.02 -6.65 -89.33
N PRO A 925 -56.87 -7.36 -89.49
CA PRO A 925 -55.53 -6.79 -89.74
C PRO A 925 -55.30 -6.04 -91.08
N ASP A 926 -56.36 -5.63 -91.77
CA ASP A 926 -56.33 -4.99 -93.09
C ASP A 926 -56.28 -3.45 -93.04
N LEU A 927 -55.80 -2.82 -91.95
CA LEU A 927 -55.44 -1.40 -91.99
C LEU A 927 -54.08 -1.23 -92.70
N VAL A 928 -54.12 -1.23 -94.02
CA VAL A 928 -52.98 -0.94 -94.89
C VAL A 928 -52.68 0.57 -94.84
N LEU A 929 -51.67 0.99 -94.08
CA LEU A 929 -50.98 2.26 -94.36
C LEU A 929 -50.19 2.08 -95.65
N ARG A 930 -50.74 2.58 -96.77
CA ARG A 930 -50.04 2.57 -98.07
C ARG A 930 -48.89 3.58 -98.04
N VAL A 931 -47.66 3.10 -97.92
CA VAL A 931 -46.48 3.83 -98.45
C VAL A 931 -46.32 3.39 -99.91
N PRO A 932 -46.39 4.30 -100.90
CA PRO A 932 -46.21 3.93 -102.31
C PRO A 932 -44.83 3.31 -102.52
N ALA A 933 -44.79 2.14 -103.15
CA ALA A 933 -43.58 1.40 -103.42
C ALA A 933 -42.61 2.17 -104.35
N ARG A 934 -41.32 2.12 -104.01
CA ARG A 934 -40.20 2.41 -104.93
C ARG A 934 -40.33 1.55 -106.20
N GLN A 935 -40.23 2.18 -107.37
CA GLN A 935 -39.69 1.57 -108.59
C GLN A 935 -38.63 2.54 -109.15
N PRO A 936 -37.57 2.01 -109.79
CA PRO A 936 -36.15 2.26 -109.51
C PRO A 936 -35.67 3.71 -109.52
#